data_AF-A0AAP9IY88-F1
#
_entry.id   AF-A0AAP9IY88-F1
#
_cell.length_a   1.000
_cell.length_b   1.000
_cell.length_c   1.000
_cell.angle_alpha   90.00
_cell.angle_beta   90.00
_cell.angle_gamma   90.00
#
_symmetry.space_group_name_H-M   'P 1'
#
loop_
_entity.id
_entity.type
_entity.pdbx_description
1 polymer ?
#
loop_
_entity_poly.entity_id
_entity_poly.type
_entity_poly.pdbx_seq_one_letter_code
_entity_poly.pdbx_strand_id
1 'polypeptide(L)'
;MYRWIVIWTWLLGSAGMGYAQFQHETRQVLMSGKRVIQVGDSVSADVTFHCSQNENTRKYLRIVGGGQLPGRFKERGETLFRDMEYQIDDCLDSLQTKRDRYALCLQSEGESFEQCAYNRIAGERLGAGRLEMEVYAQSENLQLFEDGYVGVELQVYYPKPGRNPQDIYDVPDTVLVTVLPSGTYSYKKFKYAFTLTEEPATVLLKVGGKSFSGLCWLEAPIIRSAGNTIDNLAFTPYDQRPDKVNYWVGVNLVSKCWPVWSLKFDGKGIFNGKVFDRASNVADFYIPLPDNLPEKGKITLILKDEAHKGHVPYEMISMEIIEESANDFEIVSLPHYVAIGDTAGVLIEINKPGIELVLTSNGHYEWLPQSLYFTDTGLYVLRLRACEVGTDIPVTVSDGKEERTVCISSILHRQGQRVYLSSGDEIYIDKVPAVYDYFFKWYFKSRLGNWYQFRPSYQWSGFRQVDDKVMSRYFQLLNEMSVPFAWQVEGRTLAGGGINPSLSLLYSPMFKGKQAHENDGGYYYWQHFQDEGLFTDIRARYLPLGGIFAKHRPIYTDKGKFVHYDPYGVKDMADGAETFVRHLAGSRGESIRHTGPSTMFRYLFQAGYQWAGAEQMYGPEETIMSALRGASRAYGKQDYGSLHAMQWGSSPFTTPEHALRLYLSLATAYMHGSSHLNTEEALWTDEYANDRYSESGKQHQYAQNQMLDYIETHSRLGKLKTNIAVLQGRNCSWKCFGRTSMWSQKGEKWQFDKVNESFDLLHVFYPDNILDACAPEGWFTLTPYGSVDILPIEADDRVMQQYRVLVFLGWNTFHADDFRRIRRFVEQGGTLVLSAAHLNKNLQPDEVPAFPENDQEICLLLGDNYRSLKSKTEIDRGKGRVIYYPQVLYPSESGIRADYEKTLHELAEAEVVNEVAKGYAKVDQKVSFTVWDTPLKRTIYFLNIDWASGQKMHQAELMLGNKHFSVNVRPYQLETLHIACGLAVLPLSNTTDILSIEKDGEGWMIMVQTTGMDTLRVFNSISGEVLEYAITNSGVSTLKIDNNDVTTDNLN
;
A
#
# COMPACT_ATOMS: atom_id res chain seq x y z
N MET A 1 -8.18 23.61 27.84
CA MET A 1 -7.05 24.39 28.36
C MET A 1 -5.80 24.00 27.57
N TYR A 2 -5.59 24.57 26.38
CA TYR A 2 -4.29 24.72 25.71
C TYR A 2 -4.46 25.84 24.67
N ARG A 3 -3.93 27.02 24.99
CA ARG A 3 -3.85 28.19 24.12
C ARG A 3 -2.66 27.97 23.18
N TRP A 4 -2.90 27.62 21.92
CA TRP A 4 -1.89 27.64 20.85
C TRP A 4 -2.49 28.20 19.55
N ILE A 5 -3.18 29.33 19.64
CA ILE A 5 -3.66 30.11 18.48
C ILE A 5 -2.77 31.35 18.20
N VAL A 6 -1.61 31.51 18.86
CA VAL A 6 -0.75 32.70 18.67
C VAL A 6 0.73 32.38 18.41
N ILE A 7 1.05 31.18 17.88
CA ILE A 7 2.41 30.88 17.39
C ILE A 7 2.32 30.31 15.95
N TRP A 8 1.48 30.94 15.12
CA TRP A 8 1.49 30.76 13.67
C TRP A 8 1.81 32.07 12.90
N THR A 9 1.99 33.18 13.63
CA THR A 9 2.36 34.49 13.07
C THR A 9 3.76 34.97 13.46
N TRP A 10 4.53 34.19 14.23
CA TRP A 10 5.88 34.58 14.70
C TRP A 10 7.03 33.67 14.23
N LEU A 11 6.75 32.63 13.44
CA LEU A 11 7.77 31.88 12.67
C LEU A 11 7.91 32.36 11.22
N LEU A 12 7.16 33.40 10.84
CA LEU A 12 7.31 34.12 9.55
C LEU A 12 8.06 35.46 9.71
N GLY A 13 8.67 35.72 10.87
CA GLY A 13 9.20 37.05 11.18
C GLY A 13 10.40 37.03 12.11
N SER A 14 11.52 36.40 11.69
CA SER A 14 12.86 36.80 12.14
C SER A 14 13.98 35.98 11.46
N ALA A 15 14.29 36.33 10.21
CA ALA A 15 15.66 36.48 9.69
C ALA A 15 15.55 36.82 8.19
N GLY A 16 16.05 37.99 7.81
CA GLY A 16 15.90 38.50 6.46
C GLY A 16 16.75 37.74 5.44
N MET A 17 16.08 36.99 4.57
CA MET A 17 16.39 36.84 3.15
C MET A 17 15.07 36.48 2.46
N GLY A 18 14.50 37.41 1.71
CA GLY A 18 13.26 37.17 1.00
C GLY A 18 13.50 36.31 -0.22
N TYR A 19 13.35 34.98 -0.11
CA TYR A 19 13.18 34.10 -1.27
C TYR A 19 12.39 32.83 -0.91
N ALA A 20 11.12 32.81 -1.34
CA ALA A 20 10.41 31.60 -1.74
C ALA A 20 9.28 31.99 -2.70
N GLN A 21 9.56 32.01 -4.00
CA GLN A 21 8.55 32.20 -5.05
C GLN A 21 8.12 30.85 -5.64
N PHE A 22 7.73 29.91 -4.77
CA PHE A 22 7.01 28.73 -5.24
C PHE A 22 5.62 29.15 -5.74
N GLN A 23 5.07 28.36 -6.64
CA GLN A 23 3.66 28.47 -7.03
C GLN A 23 2.77 28.53 -5.78
N HIS A 24 1.87 29.51 -5.71
CA HIS A 24 0.98 29.72 -4.58
C HIS A 24 -0.40 29.09 -4.81
N GLU A 25 -1.06 28.61 -3.75
CA GLU A 25 -2.43 28.07 -3.79
C GLU A 25 -3.28 28.78 -2.74
N THR A 26 -4.50 29.15 -3.09
CA THR A 26 -5.53 29.62 -2.14
C THR A 26 -6.80 28.79 -2.24
N ARG A 27 -7.53 28.73 -1.13
CA ARG A 27 -8.84 28.07 -1.04
C ARG A 27 -9.88 29.04 -0.51
N GLN A 28 -10.98 29.17 -1.22
CA GLN A 28 -12.17 29.91 -0.80
C GLN A 28 -13.36 28.95 -0.68
N VAL A 29 -13.98 28.88 0.50
CA VAL A 29 -15.24 28.14 0.70
C VAL A 29 -16.40 29.06 0.35
N LEU A 30 -17.11 28.78 -0.76
CA LEU A 30 -18.28 29.54 -1.19
C LEU A 30 -19.53 29.13 -0.43
N MET A 31 -19.67 27.82 -0.18
CA MET A 31 -20.79 27.24 0.52
C MET A 31 -20.32 26.09 1.39
N SER A 32 -20.92 25.97 2.58
CA SER A 32 -20.71 24.85 3.50
C SER A 32 -22.03 24.38 4.10
N GLY A 33 -22.08 23.12 4.50
CA GLY A 33 -23.23 22.46 5.09
C GLY A 33 -24.02 21.64 4.06
N LYS A 34 -24.63 20.55 4.53
CA LYS A 34 -25.34 19.58 3.69
C LYS A 34 -26.49 20.21 2.93
N ARG A 35 -26.53 20.01 1.61
CA ARG A 35 -27.57 20.46 0.69
C ARG A 35 -27.79 19.40 -0.38
N VAL A 36 -29.05 19.05 -0.64
CA VAL A 36 -29.40 18.12 -1.70
C VAL A 36 -29.73 18.88 -2.98
N ILE A 37 -29.03 18.57 -4.06
CA ILE A 37 -29.30 19.05 -5.41
C ILE A 37 -30.10 17.95 -6.11
N GLN A 38 -31.36 18.24 -6.45
CA GLN A 38 -32.18 17.29 -7.21
C GLN A 38 -31.71 17.22 -8.68
N VAL A 39 -32.05 16.13 -9.35
CA VAL A 39 -31.79 15.99 -10.80
C VAL A 39 -32.58 17.05 -11.55
N GLY A 40 -31.90 17.81 -12.42
CA GLY A 40 -32.45 18.97 -13.13
C GLY A 40 -32.34 20.29 -12.37
N ASP A 41 -32.05 20.26 -11.06
CA ASP A 41 -31.92 21.46 -10.24
C ASP A 41 -30.51 22.06 -10.29
N SER A 42 -30.39 23.25 -9.70
CA SER A 42 -29.12 23.99 -9.64
C SER A 42 -28.87 24.60 -8.26
N VAL A 43 -27.60 24.80 -7.97
CA VAL A 43 -27.13 25.57 -6.80
C VAL A 43 -26.25 26.71 -7.31
N SER A 44 -26.32 27.87 -6.66
CA SER A 44 -25.51 29.03 -7.05
C SER A 44 -24.87 29.70 -5.85
N ALA A 45 -23.69 30.26 -6.08
CA ALA A 45 -22.96 31.10 -5.13
C ALA A 45 -22.29 32.26 -5.85
N ASP A 46 -22.21 33.39 -5.17
CA ASP A 46 -21.37 34.50 -5.60
C ASP A 46 -19.90 34.15 -5.33
N VAL A 47 -19.04 34.43 -6.30
CA VAL A 47 -17.60 34.18 -6.23
C VAL A 47 -16.85 35.49 -6.41
N THR A 48 -15.73 35.61 -5.71
CA THR A 48 -14.75 36.66 -5.90
C THR A 48 -13.41 35.96 -5.95
N PHE A 49 -12.74 36.02 -7.09
CA PHE A 49 -11.39 35.49 -7.24
C PHE A 49 -10.42 36.48 -6.59
N HIS A 50 -9.56 35.99 -5.69
CA HIS A 50 -8.78 36.85 -4.81
C HIS A 50 -7.35 37.08 -5.28
N CYS A 51 -6.86 36.33 -6.26
CA CYS A 51 -5.46 36.45 -6.62
C CYS A 51 -5.09 37.82 -7.19
N SER A 52 -3.87 38.20 -6.79
CA SER A 52 -3.32 39.55 -6.71
C SER A 52 -3.43 40.34 -8.02
N GLN A 53 -3.51 41.68 -7.93
CA GLN A 53 -3.71 42.60 -9.06
C GLN A 53 -2.66 42.52 -10.20
N ASN A 54 -1.69 41.58 -10.18
CA ASN A 54 -0.63 41.45 -11.18
C ASN A 54 -0.22 40.00 -11.55
N GLU A 55 -0.95 38.95 -11.14
CA GLU A 55 -0.57 37.54 -11.44
C GLU A 55 -1.65 36.80 -12.23
N ASN A 56 -1.24 36.00 -13.21
CA ASN A 56 -2.15 35.07 -13.89
C ASN A 56 -2.50 33.91 -12.95
N THR A 57 -3.73 33.40 -13.02
CA THR A 57 -4.16 32.29 -12.15
C THR A 57 -4.99 31.22 -12.82
N ARG A 58 -4.69 29.97 -12.44
CA ARG A 58 -5.49 28.79 -12.76
C ARG A 58 -6.49 28.52 -11.64
N LYS A 59 -7.70 28.09 -11.99
CA LYS A 59 -8.81 27.99 -11.04
C LYS A 59 -9.52 26.65 -11.17
N TYR A 60 -9.95 26.09 -10.04
CA TYR A 60 -10.72 24.86 -9.96
C TYR A 60 -11.94 25.06 -9.07
N LEU A 61 -13.10 24.58 -9.51
CA LEU A 61 -14.23 24.36 -8.63
C LEU A 61 -14.07 22.98 -7.99
N ARG A 62 -14.00 22.93 -6.67
CA ARG A 62 -14.03 21.68 -5.89
C ARG A 62 -15.40 21.52 -5.25
N ILE A 63 -15.99 20.35 -5.43
CA ILE A 63 -17.25 19.96 -4.79
C ILE A 63 -16.95 18.79 -3.86
N VAL A 64 -17.41 18.88 -2.60
CA VAL A 64 -17.35 17.78 -1.64
C VAL A 64 -18.78 17.30 -1.37
N GLY A 65 -19.02 16.00 -1.47
CA GLY A 65 -20.35 15.42 -1.31
C GLY A 65 -20.44 13.98 -1.82
N GLY A 66 -21.66 13.52 -2.10
CA GLY A 66 -21.90 12.21 -2.70
C GLY A 66 -23.32 12.03 -3.20
N GLY A 67 -23.52 11.16 -4.19
CA GLY A 67 -24.83 10.78 -4.70
C GLY A 67 -25.67 10.03 -3.66
N GLN A 68 -26.95 10.38 -3.57
CA GLN A 68 -27.93 9.74 -2.70
C GLN A 68 -28.48 8.47 -3.35
N LEU A 69 -27.67 7.41 -3.32
CA LEU A 69 -28.06 6.11 -3.87
C LEU A 69 -29.27 5.51 -3.13
N PRO A 70 -30.20 4.83 -3.84
CA PRO A 70 -31.40 4.28 -3.23
C PRO A 70 -31.19 2.90 -2.61
N GLY A 71 -32.15 2.49 -1.76
CA GLY A 71 -32.26 1.12 -1.25
C GLY A 71 -31.04 0.67 -0.44
N ARG A 72 -30.56 -0.55 -0.71
CA ARG A 72 -29.41 -1.15 -0.01
C ARG A 72 -28.07 -0.44 -0.27
N PHE A 73 -28.01 0.44 -1.28
CA PHE A 73 -26.80 1.17 -1.66
C PHE A 73 -26.73 2.57 -1.05
N LYS A 74 -27.68 2.93 -0.16
CA LYS A 74 -27.70 4.23 0.51
C LYS A 74 -26.41 4.53 1.26
N GLU A 75 -25.87 3.53 1.94
CA GLU A 75 -24.50 3.58 2.44
C GLU A 75 -23.56 3.13 1.34
N ARG A 76 -22.46 3.85 1.17
CA ARG A 76 -21.42 3.56 0.19
C ARG A 76 -20.22 2.95 0.88
N GLY A 77 -19.45 2.20 0.12
CA GLY A 77 -18.24 1.53 0.58
C GLY A 77 -17.81 0.47 -0.43
N GLU A 78 -16.63 -0.09 -0.20
CA GLU A 78 -15.97 -0.97 -1.16
C GLU A 78 -16.83 -2.16 -1.61
N THR A 79 -17.42 -2.89 -0.67
CA THR A 79 -18.26 -4.05 -0.99
C THR A 79 -19.55 -3.66 -1.70
N LEU A 80 -20.25 -2.62 -1.22
CA LEU A 80 -21.54 -2.20 -1.78
C LEU A 80 -21.39 -1.63 -3.20
N PHE A 81 -20.27 -0.98 -3.50
CA PHE A 81 -19.97 -0.53 -4.86
C PHE A 81 -19.80 -1.72 -5.81
N ARG A 82 -19.00 -2.74 -5.43
CA ARG A 82 -18.83 -3.94 -6.26
C ARG A 82 -20.14 -4.68 -6.49
N ASP A 83 -21.01 -4.77 -5.47
CA ASP A 83 -22.34 -5.39 -5.57
C ASP A 83 -23.28 -4.66 -6.55
N MET A 84 -23.04 -3.37 -6.75
CA MET A 84 -23.81 -2.50 -7.63
C MET A 84 -23.24 -2.50 -9.05
N GLU A 85 -21.91 -2.53 -9.19
CA GLU A 85 -21.16 -2.32 -10.43
C GLU A 85 -21.57 -3.28 -11.57
N TYR A 86 -21.86 -4.54 -11.23
CA TYR A 86 -22.17 -5.56 -12.22
C TYR A 86 -23.66 -5.62 -12.62
N GLN A 87 -24.48 -4.70 -12.13
CA GLN A 87 -25.91 -4.67 -12.48
C GLN A 87 -26.15 -4.03 -13.85
N ILE A 88 -27.25 -4.40 -14.50
CA ILE A 88 -27.66 -3.81 -15.79
C ILE A 88 -28.75 -2.75 -15.64
N ASP A 89 -29.30 -2.60 -14.42
CA ASP A 89 -30.50 -1.84 -14.08
C ASP A 89 -30.45 -0.39 -14.59
N ASP A 90 -29.30 0.26 -14.48
CA ASP A 90 -29.06 1.65 -14.91
C ASP A 90 -29.16 1.86 -16.44
N CYS A 91 -29.14 0.77 -17.21
CA CYS A 91 -29.24 0.75 -18.67
C CYS A 91 -30.54 0.10 -19.16
N LEU A 92 -31.50 -0.22 -18.28
CA LEU A 92 -32.79 -0.77 -18.69
C LEU A 92 -33.80 0.33 -19.01
N ASP A 93 -34.35 0.28 -20.22
CA ASP A 93 -35.42 1.19 -20.67
C ASP A 93 -36.71 0.41 -20.89
N SER A 94 -37.79 0.80 -20.20
CA SER A 94 -39.13 0.21 -20.35
C SER A 94 -40.07 1.00 -21.25
N LEU A 95 -39.65 2.17 -21.73
CA LEU A 95 -40.46 3.06 -22.57
C LEU A 95 -40.13 2.86 -24.04
N GLN A 96 -38.84 2.75 -24.37
CA GLN A 96 -38.38 2.43 -25.71
C GLN A 96 -38.21 0.91 -25.83
N THR A 97 -39.33 0.21 -26.07
CA THR A 97 -39.34 -1.23 -26.36
C THR A 97 -40.30 -1.57 -27.51
N LYS A 98 -40.16 -2.76 -28.08
CA LYS A 98 -41.02 -3.29 -29.15
C LYS A 98 -41.83 -4.51 -28.73
N ARG A 99 -41.20 -5.43 -28.01
CA ARG A 99 -41.73 -6.74 -27.60
C ARG A 99 -41.47 -7.01 -26.14
N ASP A 100 -40.25 -6.77 -25.66
CA ASP A 100 -39.89 -7.04 -24.27
C ASP A 100 -40.33 -5.91 -23.34
N ARG A 101 -40.38 -6.22 -22.04
CA ARG A 101 -40.65 -5.20 -21.01
C ARG A 101 -39.50 -4.21 -20.87
N TYR A 102 -38.27 -4.63 -21.15
CA TYR A 102 -37.08 -3.81 -21.08
C TYR A 102 -36.19 -4.03 -22.30
N ALA A 103 -35.60 -2.94 -22.80
CA ALA A 103 -34.47 -2.96 -23.72
C ALA A 103 -33.21 -2.47 -22.99
N LEU A 104 -32.04 -2.96 -23.41
CA LEU A 104 -30.75 -2.45 -22.96
C LEU A 104 -30.41 -1.19 -23.78
N CYS A 105 -30.36 -0.03 -23.12
CA CYS A 105 -29.99 1.25 -23.68
C CYS A 105 -28.49 1.50 -23.51
N LEU A 106 -27.77 1.50 -24.63
CA LEU A 106 -26.34 1.74 -24.70
C LEU A 106 -26.08 3.14 -25.26
N GLN A 107 -25.19 3.88 -24.60
CA GLN A 107 -24.77 5.21 -25.01
C GLN A 107 -23.26 5.33 -24.83
N SER A 108 -22.59 5.80 -25.88
CA SER A 108 -21.14 5.96 -25.88
C SER A 108 -20.77 7.19 -26.71
N GLU A 109 -19.59 7.74 -26.44
CA GLU A 109 -18.99 8.88 -27.12
C GLU A 109 -17.71 8.46 -27.87
N GLY A 110 -17.55 7.16 -28.15
CA GLY A 110 -16.37 6.59 -28.80
C GLY A 110 -15.36 5.98 -27.83
N GLU A 111 -15.74 5.72 -26.58
CA GLU A 111 -14.83 5.15 -25.60
C GLU A 111 -14.32 3.75 -26.02
N SER A 112 -13.04 3.50 -25.78
CA SER A 112 -12.33 2.28 -26.19
C SER A 112 -12.56 1.06 -25.30
N PHE A 113 -13.25 1.24 -24.16
CA PHE A 113 -13.64 0.13 -23.28
C PHE A 113 -15.00 -0.44 -23.69
N GLU A 114 -15.23 -1.71 -23.35
CA GLU A 114 -16.50 -2.35 -23.65
C GLU A 114 -17.60 -1.95 -22.66
N GLN A 115 -18.82 -1.85 -23.17
CA GLN A 115 -20.07 -1.68 -22.42
C GLN A 115 -20.99 -2.84 -22.77
N CYS A 116 -21.07 -3.85 -21.90
CA CYS A 116 -21.68 -5.14 -22.24
C CYS A 116 -22.47 -5.76 -21.09
N ALA A 117 -23.48 -6.52 -21.43
CA ALA A 117 -24.21 -7.43 -20.56
C ALA A 117 -23.93 -8.88 -20.96
N TYR A 118 -23.67 -9.74 -19.98
CA TYR A 118 -23.33 -11.14 -20.16
C TYR A 118 -24.42 -12.04 -19.56
N ASN A 119 -24.78 -13.13 -20.25
CA ASN A 119 -25.60 -14.21 -19.70
C ASN A 119 -25.05 -15.56 -20.16
N ARG A 120 -25.41 -16.65 -19.49
CA ARG A 120 -24.94 -18.00 -19.80
C ARG A 120 -26.09 -18.93 -20.16
N ILE A 121 -25.90 -19.71 -21.21
CA ILE A 121 -26.81 -20.74 -21.66
C ILE A 121 -26.16 -22.09 -21.45
N ALA A 122 -26.82 -22.98 -20.71
CA ALA A 122 -26.39 -24.37 -20.55
C ALA A 122 -26.46 -25.08 -21.91
N GLY A 123 -25.42 -25.84 -22.25
CA GLY A 123 -25.28 -26.44 -23.57
C GLY A 123 -26.37 -27.45 -23.94
N GLU A 124 -26.87 -28.19 -22.95
CA GLU A 124 -28.02 -29.11 -23.06
C GLU A 124 -29.29 -28.45 -23.62
N ARG A 125 -29.41 -27.12 -23.50
CA ARG A 125 -30.55 -26.35 -24.04
C ARG A 125 -30.41 -26.07 -25.53
N LEU A 126 -29.21 -26.21 -26.10
CA LEU A 126 -28.89 -25.89 -27.50
C LEU A 126 -28.74 -27.15 -28.36
N GLY A 127 -28.02 -28.18 -27.90
CA GLY A 127 -27.70 -29.34 -28.74
C GLY A 127 -26.81 -28.99 -29.96
N ALA A 128 -26.66 -29.94 -30.88
CA ALA A 128 -25.90 -29.75 -32.13
C ALA A 128 -26.80 -29.28 -33.29
N GLY A 129 -26.21 -28.60 -34.30
CA GLY A 129 -26.88 -28.26 -35.55
C GLY A 129 -27.27 -26.78 -35.69
N ARG A 130 -28.39 -26.50 -36.38
CA ARG A 130 -28.79 -25.15 -36.77
C ARG A 130 -29.26 -24.33 -35.56
N LEU A 131 -28.60 -23.18 -35.37
CA LEU A 131 -28.91 -22.18 -34.36
C LEU A 131 -29.42 -20.91 -35.03
N GLU A 132 -30.58 -20.40 -34.64
CA GLU A 132 -31.11 -19.14 -35.15
C GLU A 132 -31.14 -18.10 -34.05
N MET A 133 -30.68 -16.89 -34.35
CA MET A 133 -30.71 -15.75 -33.44
C MET A 133 -31.48 -14.60 -34.07
N GLU A 134 -32.40 -14.02 -33.30
CA GLU A 134 -33.13 -12.82 -33.69
C GLU A 134 -32.92 -11.73 -32.63
N VAL A 135 -32.66 -10.50 -33.08
CA VAL A 135 -32.47 -9.33 -32.20
C VAL A 135 -33.34 -8.20 -32.72
N TYR A 136 -34.08 -7.53 -31.83
CA TYR A 136 -34.78 -6.29 -32.14
C TYR A 136 -33.95 -5.12 -31.63
N ALA A 137 -33.61 -4.19 -32.51
CA ALA A 137 -32.83 -3.03 -32.13
C ALA A 137 -33.34 -1.75 -32.80
N GLN A 138 -33.15 -0.64 -32.10
CA GLN A 138 -33.33 0.74 -32.56
C GLN A 138 -32.04 1.50 -32.30
N SER A 139 -31.74 2.51 -33.12
CA SER A 139 -30.57 3.36 -32.91
C SER A 139 -30.83 4.80 -33.31
N GLU A 140 -30.08 5.70 -32.68
CA GLU A 140 -29.98 7.12 -33.03
C GLU A 140 -28.52 7.49 -33.17
N ASN A 141 -28.14 7.90 -34.39
CA ASN A 141 -26.79 8.34 -34.75
C ASN A 141 -25.70 7.34 -34.36
N LEU A 142 -25.98 6.03 -34.46
CA LEU A 142 -25.00 4.99 -34.15
C LEU A 142 -23.84 5.05 -35.14
N GLN A 143 -22.64 5.29 -34.65
CA GLN A 143 -21.40 5.22 -35.43
C GLN A 143 -20.45 4.23 -34.78
N LEU A 144 -19.70 3.50 -35.59
CA LEU A 144 -18.68 2.56 -35.15
C LEU A 144 -17.31 3.08 -35.58
N PHE A 145 -16.33 3.04 -34.69
CA PHE A 145 -14.98 3.54 -34.93
C PHE A 145 -13.96 2.40 -34.86
N GLU A 146 -12.97 2.42 -35.75
CA GLU A 146 -11.87 1.45 -35.78
C GLU A 146 -12.36 -0.02 -35.78
N ASP A 147 -12.03 -0.80 -34.74
CA ASP A 147 -12.45 -2.18 -34.49
C ASP A 147 -13.79 -2.27 -33.71
N GLY A 148 -14.49 -1.15 -33.59
CA GLY A 148 -15.70 -0.99 -32.80
C GLY A 148 -16.90 -1.75 -33.33
N TYR A 149 -17.80 -2.11 -32.41
CA TYR A 149 -19.00 -2.86 -32.71
C TYR A 149 -20.09 -2.55 -31.69
N VAL A 150 -21.35 -2.78 -32.09
CA VAL A 150 -22.50 -2.93 -31.19
C VAL A 150 -23.32 -4.10 -31.68
N GLY A 151 -23.69 -5.03 -30.80
CA GLY A 151 -24.52 -6.16 -31.18
C GLY A 151 -24.48 -7.32 -30.19
N VAL A 152 -24.46 -8.54 -30.72
CA VAL A 152 -24.57 -9.77 -29.94
C VAL A 152 -23.49 -10.75 -30.35
N GLU A 153 -22.82 -11.34 -29.37
CA GLU A 153 -21.79 -12.34 -29.52
C GLU A 153 -22.16 -13.60 -28.73
N LEU A 154 -22.05 -14.77 -29.37
CA LEU A 154 -22.16 -16.08 -28.73
C LEU A 154 -20.78 -16.72 -28.69
N GLN A 155 -20.25 -16.85 -27.48
CA GLN A 155 -19.01 -17.55 -27.21
C GLN A 155 -19.32 -19.00 -26.83
N VAL A 156 -18.95 -19.92 -27.70
CA VAL A 156 -19.29 -21.34 -27.59
C VAL A 156 -18.12 -22.13 -27.01
N TYR A 157 -18.40 -22.93 -25.99
CA TYR A 157 -17.44 -23.82 -25.34
C TYR A 157 -17.89 -25.26 -25.54
N TYR A 158 -17.09 -26.06 -26.22
CA TYR A 158 -17.37 -27.48 -26.44
C TYR A 158 -16.89 -28.35 -25.28
N PRO A 159 -17.45 -29.54 -25.08
CA PRO A 159 -16.97 -30.48 -24.07
C PRO A 159 -15.49 -30.82 -24.29
N LYS A 160 -14.69 -30.76 -23.22
CA LYS A 160 -13.28 -31.19 -23.21
C LYS A 160 -13.00 -32.00 -21.95
N PRO A 161 -12.07 -32.96 -21.99
CA PRO A 161 -11.63 -33.66 -20.78
C PRO A 161 -11.24 -32.66 -19.68
N GLY A 162 -11.85 -32.78 -18.50
CA GLY A 162 -11.58 -31.91 -17.34
C GLY A 162 -12.27 -30.54 -17.35
N ARG A 163 -13.07 -30.20 -18.36
CA ARG A 163 -13.88 -28.96 -18.37
C ARG A 163 -15.23 -29.20 -17.70
N ASN A 164 -15.60 -28.37 -16.74
CA ASN A 164 -16.94 -28.40 -16.14
C ASN A 164 -17.96 -27.85 -17.15
N PRO A 165 -19.20 -28.38 -17.23
CA PRO A 165 -20.23 -27.88 -18.15
C PRO A 165 -20.58 -26.39 -18.00
N GLN A 166 -20.26 -25.76 -16.87
CA GLN A 166 -20.49 -24.34 -16.62
C GLN A 166 -19.25 -23.46 -16.81
N ASP A 167 -18.08 -24.06 -17.07
CA ASP A 167 -16.80 -23.35 -17.11
C ASP A 167 -16.68 -22.49 -18.37
N ILE A 168 -16.42 -21.20 -18.15
CA ILE A 168 -16.21 -20.18 -19.20
C ILE A 168 -14.82 -19.53 -19.07
N TYR A 169 -13.91 -20.07 -18.27
CA TYR A 169 -12.61 -19.45 -17.97
C TYR A 169 -11.69 -19.38 -19.19
N ASP A 170 -11.75 -20.40 -20.05
CA ASP A 170 -10.92 -20.50 -21.24
C ASP A 170 -11.29 -19.48 -22.32
N VAL A 171 -10.43 -19.37 -23.34
CA VAL A 171 -10.83 -18.79 -24.62
C VAL A 171 -11.94 -19.67 -25.22
N PRO A 172 -13.02 -19.07 -25.78
CA PRO A 172 -14.07 -19.82 -26.46
C PRO A 172 -13.53 -20.64 -27.63
N ASP A 173 -14.14 -21.81 -27.87
CA ASP A 173 -13.80 -22.66 -29.01
C ASP A 173 -14.33 -22.10 -30.33
N THR A 174 -15.44 -21.36 -30.27
CA THR A 174 -16.01 -20.67 -31.41
C THR A 174 -16.68 -19.38 -30.94
N VAL A 175 -16.51 -18.30 -31.72
CA VAL A 175 -17.17 -17.01 -31.47
C VAL A 175 -18.07 -16.70 -32.65
N LEU A 176 -19.36 -16.53 -32.40
CA LEU A 176 -20.36 -16.18 -33.40
C LEU A 176 -20.79 -14.74 -33.15
N VAL A 177 -20.48 -13.83 -34.08
CA VAL A 177 -20.68 -12.39 -33.90
C VAL A 177 -21.78 -11.88 -34.81
N THR A 178 -22.62 -11.03 -34.25
CA THR A 178 -23.63 -10.23 -34.93
C THR A 178 -23.36 -8.77 -34.63
N VAL A 179 -23.05 -7.99 -35.66
CA VAL A 179 -22.85 -6.53 -35.55
C VAL A 179 -24.06 -5.82 -36.15
N LEU A 180 -24.61 -4.85 -35.41
CA LEU A 180 -25.68 -3.99 -35.90
C LEU A 180 -25.12 -2.94 -36.86
N PRO A 181 -25.86 -2.59 -37.93
CA PRO A 181 -25.40 -1.57 -38.87
C PRO A 181 -25.37 -0.19 -38.20
N SER A 182 -24.41 0.65 -38.59
CA SER A 182 -24.41 2.08 -38.21
C SER A 182 -25.63 2.82 -38.79
N GLY A 183 -25.99 3.93 -38.16
CA GLY A 183 -27.04 4.85 -38.59
C GLY A 183 -28.16 5.02 -37.57
N THR A 184 -29.23 5.65 -38.02
CA THR A 184 -30.46 5.89 -37.25
C THR A 184 -31.58 5.05 -37.84
N TYR A 185 -32.22 4.21 -37.05
CA TYR A 185 -33.37 3.41 -37.47
C TYR A 185 -34.29 3.12 -36.30
N SER A 186 -35.60 3.16 -36.56
CA SER A 186 -36.61 2.64 -35.63
C SER A 186 -36.46 1.13 -35.46
N TYR A 187 -37.08 0.57 -34.43
CA TYR A 187 -37.07 -0.87 -34.15
C TYR A 187 -37.18 -1.76 -35.40
N LYS A 188 -36.07 -2.44 -35.69
CA LYS A 188 -35.93 -3.39 -36.79
C LYS A 188 -35.54 -4.76 -36.23
N LYS A 189 -36.05 -5.80 -36.88
CA LYS A 189 -35.67 -7.18 -36.61
C LYS A 189 -34.45 -7.56 -37.43
N PHE A 190 -33.42 -8.07 -36.76
CA PHE A 190 -32.25 -8.67 -37.37
C PHE A 190 -32.27 -10.18 -37.14
N LYS A 191 -31.95 -10.98 -38.17
CA LYS A 191 -31.96 -12.45 -38.10
C LYS A 191 -30.62 -13.01 -38.55
N TYR A 192 -30.11 -13.97 -37.80
CA TYR A 192 -28.85 -14.65 -38.08
C TYR A 192 -29.05 -16.15 -37.90
N ALA A 193 -28.33 -16.94 -38.69
CA ALA A 193 -28.32 -18.38 -38.59
C ALA A 193 -26.88 -18.86 -38.54
N PHE A 194 -26.60 -19.73 -37.58
CA PHE A 194 -25.31 -20.34 -37.33
C PHE A 194 -25.47 -21.86 -37.32
N THR A 195 -24.36 -22.58 -37.34
CA THR A 195 -24.34 -24.04 -37.21
C THR A 195 -23.35 -24.42 -36.12
N LEU A 196 -23.82 -25.11 -35.09
CA LEU A 196 -23.00 -25.71 -34.04
C LEU A 196 -22.54 -27.10 -34.52
N THR A 197 -21.23 -27.34 -34.48
CA THR A 197 -20.63 -28.60 -34.96
C THR A 197 -21.00 -29.80 -34.10
N GLU A 198 -21.16 -29.58 -32.80
CA GLU A 198 -21.55 -30.56 -31.80
C GLU A 198 -22.35 -29.86 -30.69
N GLU A 199 -22.82 -30.63 -29.70
CA GLU A 199 -23.50 -30.06 -28.52
C GLU A 199 -22.47 -29.31 -27.66
N PRO A 200 -22.65 -28.00 -27.40
CA PRO A 200 -21.73 -27.26 -26.55
C PRO A 200 -21.85 -27.72 -25.09
N ALA A 201 -20.80 -27.50 -24.30
CA ALA A 201 -20.86 -27.58 -22.85
C ALA A 201 -21.64 -26.37 -22.30
N THR A 202 -21.28 -25.16 -22.75
CA THR A 202 -22.00 -23.93 -22.44
C THR A 202 -21.77 -22.88 -23.52
N VAL A 203 -22.67 -21.91 -23.59
CA VAL A 203 -22.53 -20.71 -24.42
C VAL A 203 -22.63 -19.48 -23.54
N LEU A 204 -21.61 -18.62 -23.60
CA LEU A 204 -21.66 -17.29 -23.00
C LEU A 204 -22.20 -16.31 -24.04
N LEU A 205 -23.31 -15.68 -23.71
CA LEU A 205 -23.97 -14.65 -24.49
C LEU A 205 -23.47 -13.28 -24.03
N LYS A 206 -22.97 -12.47 -24.96
CA LYS A 206 -22.53 -11.09 -24.74
C LYS A 206 -23.37 -10.15 -25.60
N VAL A 207 -24.01 -9.16 -25.00
CA VAL A 207 -24.80 -8.13 -25.67
C VAL A 207 -24.22 -6.78 -25.32
N GLY A 208 -23.81 -5.98 -26.30
CA GLY A 208 -23.12 -4.74 -26.01
C GLY A 208 -22.26 -4.23 -27.15
N GLY A 209 -21.34 -3.33 -26.82
CA GLY A 209 -20.42 -2.74 -27.79
C GLY A 209 -19.14 -2.15 -27.20
N LYS A 210 -18.26 -1.72 -28.08
CA LYS A 210 -16.97 -1.04 -27.81
C LYS A 210 -16.69 -0.06 -28.96
N SER A 211 -16.05 1.08 -28.67
CA SER A 211 -15.61 2.06 -29.68
C SER A 211 -16.75 2.49 -30.62
N PHE A 212 -17.89 2.88 -30.05
CA PHE A 212 -19.05 3.38 -30.81
C PHE A 212 -19.52 4.73 -30.26
N SER A 213 -20.30 5.48 -31.04
CA SER A 213 -21.02 6.64 -30.51
C SER A 213 -22.49 6.63 -30.86
N GLY A 214 -23.30 7.37 -30.10
CA GLY A 214 -24.74 7.48 -30.30
C GLY A 214 -25.52 6.58 -29.33
N LEU A 215 -26.82 6.43 -29.59
CA LEU A 215 -27.73 5.63 -28.77
C LEU A 215 -28.13 4.34 -29.51
N CYS A 216 -28.18 3.24 -28.77
CA CYS A 216 -28.72 1.99 -29.27
C CYS A 216 -29.54 1.28 -28.21
N TRP A 217 -30.77 0.92 -28.55
CA TRP A 217 -31.64 0.07 -27.73
C TRP A 217 -31.66 -1.32 -28.33
N LEU A 218 -31.26 -2.32 -27.55
CA LEU A 218 -31.32 -3.73 -27.93
C LEU A 218 -32.27 -4.46 -26.99
N GLU A 219 -33.26 -5.16 -27.52
CA GLU A 219 -33.99 -6.14 -26.73
C GLU A 219 -33.19 -7.44 -26.59
N ALA A 220 -33.54 -8.26 -25.61
CA ALA A 220 -32.86 -9.53 -25.38
C ALA A 220 -32.92 -10.41 -26.65
N PRO A 221 -31.81 -11.08 -27.02
CA PRO A 221 -31.76 -11.92 -28.19
C PRO A 221 -32.68 -13.14 -28.03
N ILE A 222 -33.43 -13.44 -29.08
CA ILE A 222 -34.22 -14.65 -29.19
C ILE A 222 -33.36 -15.71 -29.85
N ILE A 223 -32.98 -16.72 -29.08
CA ILE A 223 -32.17 -17.83 -29.57
C ILE A 223 -33.09 -19.03 -29.77
N ARG A 224 -33.00 -19.68 -30.93
CA ARG A 224 -33.70 -20.93 -31.24
C ARG A 224 -32.73 -22.01 -31.66
N SER A 225 -32.88 -23.18 -31.07
CA SER A 225 -32.17 -24.38 -31.50
C SER A 225 -33.15 -25.51 -31.76
N ALA A 226 -32.98 -26.21 -32.88
CA ALA A 226 -33.88 -27.27 -33.34
C ALA A 226 -35.38 -26.87 -33.34
N GLY A 227 -35.68 -25.59 -33.56
CA GLY A 227 -37.04 -25.03 -33.56
C GLY A 227 -37.58 -24.60 -32.19
N ASN A 228 -36.89 -24.92 -31.09
CA ASN A 228 -37.28 -24.52 -29.73
C ASN A 228 -36.64 -23.18 -29.35
N THR A 229 -37.40 -22.31 -28.67
CA THR A 229 -36.89 -21.02 -28.18
C THR A 229 -36.26 -21.18 -26.80
N ILE A 230 -35.11 -20.54 -26.58
CA ILE A 230 -34.42 -20.54 -25.29
C ILE A 230 -35.04 -19.47 -24.39
N ASP A 231 -35.77 -19.92 -23.36
CA ASP A 231 -36.44 -19.04 -22.39
C ASP A 231 -35.47 -18.39 -21.36
N ASN A 232 -35.99 -17.47 -20.54
CA ASN A 232 -35.26 -16.77 -19.46
C ASN A 232 -34.06 -15.91 -19.90
N LEU A 233 -34.08 -15.40 -21.14
CA LEU A 233 -33.07 -14.47 -21.62
C LEU A 233 -33.51 -13.00 -21.57
N ALA A 234 -34.77 -12.71 -21.25
CA ALA A 234 -35.26 -11.34 -21.14
C ALA A 234 -34.42 -10.51 -20.15
N PHE A 235 -34.13 -9.26 -20.49
CA PHE A 235 -33.50 -8.34 -19.55
C PHE A 235 -34.47 -8.04 -18.41
N THR A 236 -34.01 -8.19 -17.17
CA THR A 236 -34.80 -7.89 -15.97
C THR A 236 -33.95 -7.16 -14.93
N PRO A 237 -34.56 -6.27 -14.13
CA PRO A 237 -33.91 -5.64 -12.98
C PRO A 237 -33.40 -6.69 -11.99
N TYR A 238 -32.37 -6.33 -11.23
CA TYR A 238 -31.69 -7.21 -10.27
C TYR A 238 -32.66 -7.93 -9.30
N ASP A 239 -33.65 -7.22 -8.77
CA ASP A 239 -34.65 -7.77 -7.82
C ASP A 239 -35.73 -8.64 -8.48
N GLN A 240 -35.78 -8.65 -9.82
CA GLN A 240 -36.77 -9.39 -10.62
C GLN A 240 -36.13 -10.54 -11.40
N ARG A 241 -34.89 -10.91 -11.08
CA ARG A 241 -34.17 -11.98 -11.78
C ARG A 241 -34.85 -13.34 -11.58
N PRO A 242 -35.11 -14.11 -12.65
CA PRO A 242 -35.76 -15.41 -12.56
C PRO A 242 -34.80 -16.53 -12.11
N ASP A 243 -33.48 -16.33 -12.25
CA ASP A 243 -32.41 -17.26 -11.88
C ASP A 243 -31.40 -16.54 -10.96
N LYS A 244 -30.90 -17.27 -9.97
CA LYS A 244 -29.86 -16.80 -9.03
C LYS A 244 -28.44 -17.15 -9.49
N VAL A 245 -28.28 -17.99 -10.52
CA VAL A 245 -27.00 -18.48 -11.04
C VAL A 245 -26.70 -17.88 -12.41
N ASN A 246 -27.60 -18.02 -13.39
CA ASN A 246 -27.41 -17.50 -14.74
C ASN A 246 -28.30 -16.27 -14.97
N TYR A 247 -27.77 -15.12 -14.58
CA TYR A 247 -28.42 -13.82 -14.75
C TYR A 247 -27.54 -12.89 -15.56
N TRP A 248 -28.12 -11.77 -16.01
CA TRP A 248 -27.37 -10.76 -16.73
C TRP A 248 -26.36 -10.03 -15.84
N VAL A 249 -25.08 -10.08 -16.21
CA VAL A 249 -23.95 -9.43 -15.54
C VAL A 249 -23.45 -8.29 -16.44
N GLY A 250 -23.49 -7.06 -15.94
CA GLY A 250 -23.00 -5.87 -16.63
C GLY A 250 -21.50 -5.63 -16.44
N VAL A 251 -20.87 -5.07 -17.47
CA VAL A 251 -19.51 -4.51 -17.44
C VAL A 251 -19.60 -3.11 -18.05
N ASN A 252 -19.17 -2.09 -17.27
CA ASN A 252 -19.28 -0.66 -17.63
C ASN A 252 -20.71 -0.17 -17.97
N LEU A 253 -21.75 -0.71 -17.32
CA LEU A 253 -23.15 -0.30 -17.55
C LEU A 253 -23.73 0.62 -16.46
N VAL A 254 -23.10 0.71 -15.29
CA VAL A 254 -23.56 1.58 -14.21
C VAL A 254 -23.34 3.05 -14.58
N SER A 255 -24.42 3.83 -14.59
CA SER A 255 -24.42 5.24 -15.00
C SER A 255 -24.68 6.19 -13.83
N LYS A 256 -25.30 5.74 -12.74
CA LYS A 256 -25.56 6.58 -11.55
C LYS A 256 -24.30 7.08 -10.84
N CYS A 257 -23.15 6.43 -11.06
CA CYS A 257 -21.85 6.91 -10.59
C CYS A 257 -21.17 7.90 -11.54
N TRP A 258 -21.82 8.27 -12.65
CA TRP A 258 -21.32 9.22 -13.65
C TRP A 258 -22.34 10.35 -13.89
N PRO A 259 -22.72 11.11 -12.85
CA PRO A 259 -23.60 12.26 -13.02
C PRO A 259 -23.04 13.26 -14.03
N VAL A 260 -23.95 13.85 -14.83
CA VAL A 260 -23.60 14.94 -15.74
C VAL A 260 -23.81 16.27 -15.05
N TRP A 261 -22.74 17.06 -15.02
CA TRP A 261 -22.74 18.40 -14.44
C TRP A 261 -22.65 19.44 -15.54
N SER A 262 -23.40 20.52 -15.36
CA SER A 262 -23.22 21.75 -16.14
C SER A 262 -22.88 22.90 -15.20
N LEU A 263 -21.84 23.63 -15.54
CA LEU A 263 -21.40 24.81 -14.81
C LEU A 263 -21.62 26.05 -15.66
N LYS A 264 -22.21 27.08 -15.04
CA LYS A 264 -22.37 28.40 -15.64
C LYS A 264 -21.69 29.47 -14.78
N PHE A 265 -21.12 30.47 -15.44
CA PHE A 265 -20.65 31.71 -14.83
C PHE A 265 -21.47 32.88 -15.41
N ASP A 266 -22.16 33.63 -14.56
CA ASP A 266 -23.09 34.71 -14.96
C ASP A 266 -24.05 34.29 -16.08
N GLY A 267 -24.57 33.07 -15.99
CA GLY A 267 -25.50 32.48 -16.97
C GLY A 267 -24.85 31.87 -18.22
N LYS A 268 -23.56 32.12 -18.49
CA LYS A 268 -22.82 31.51 -19.61
C LYS A 268 -22.28 30.13 -19.23
N GLY A 269 -22.53 29.11 -20.04
CA GLY A 269 -21.98 27.77 -19.84
C GLY A 269 -20.46 27.74 -19.99
N ILE A 270 -19.77 27.18 -19.00
CA ILE A 270 -18.30 27.03 -18.97
C ILE A 270 -17.84 25.58 -18.81
N PHE A 271 -18.72 24.67 -18.38
CA PHE A 271 -18.48 23.23 -18.35
C PHE A 271 -19.78 22.46 -18.60
N ASN A 272 -19.68 21.32 -19.28
CA ASN A 272 -20.75 20.34 -19.42
C ASN A 272 -20.13 18.96 -19.65
N GLY A 273 -20.23 18.06 -18.67
CA GLY A 273 -19.62 16.74 -18.79
C GLY A 273 -19.92 15.82 -17.60
N LYS A 274 -19.57 14.54 -17.76
CA LYS A 274 -19.67 13.53 -16.73
C LYS A 274 -18.53 13.70 -15.71
N VAL A 275 -18.83 13.53 -14.43
CA VAL A 275 -17.81 13.47 -13.37
C VAL A 275 -18.08 12.23 -12.53
N PHE A 276 -17.03 11.48 -12.18
CA PHE A 276 -17.20 10.26 -11.42
C PHE A 276 -17.55 10.54 -9.95
N ASP A 277 -18.53 9.81 -9.45
CA ASP A 277 -18.93 9.81 -8.05
C ASP A 277 -18.42 8.53 -7.38
N ARG A 278 -17.34 8.68 -6.61
CA ARG A 278 -16.52 7.60 -6.02
C ARG A 278 -17.27 6.74 -5.01
N ALA A 279 -16.83 5.51 -4.77
CA ALA A 279 -17.48 4.58 -3.83
C ALA A 279 -17.50 4.98 -2.34
N SER A 280 -17.06 6.17 -1.96
CA SER A 280 -17.01 6.64 -0.58
C SER A 280 -18.31 7.37 -0.19
N ASN A 281 -18.64 7.38 1.11
CA ASN A 281 -19.83 8.09 1.61
C ASN A 281 -19.75 9.61 1.40
N VAL A 282 -18.52 10.13 1.42
CA VAL A 282 -18.19 11.49 1.02
C VAL A 282 -16.96 11.41 0.12
N ALA A 283 -17.00 12.14 -0.98
CA ALA A 283 -15.93 12.25 -1.95
C ALA A 283 -15.75 13.72 -2.36
N ASP A 284 -14.64 14.00 -3.04
CA ASP A 284 -14.44 15.27 -3.73
C ASP A 284 -14.25 15.06 -5.23
N PHE A 285 -14.62 16.07 -6.01
CA PHE A 285 -14.26 16.15 -7.42
C PHE A 285 -13.93 17.58 -7.82
N TYR A 286 -13.23 17.71 -8.94
CA TYR A 286 -12.68 18.97 -9.41
C TYR A 286 -13.12 19.25 -10.84
N ILE A 287 -13.61 20.46 -11.08
CA ILE A 287 -13.91 20.99 -12.42
C ILE A 287 -12.95 22.15 -12.70
N PRO A 288 -12.00 22.01 -13.65
CA PRO A 288 -11.15 23.12 -14.08
C PRO A 288 -11.99 24.26 -14.64
N LEU A 289 -11.67 25.50 -14.28
CA LEU A 289 -12.36 26.69 -14.75
C LEU A 289 -11.55 27.40 -15.86
N PRO A 290 -12.20 28.10 -16.80
CA PRO A 290 -11.49 28.90 -17.79
C PRO A 290 -10.64 30.01 -17.16
N ASP A 291 -9.47 30.30 -17.73
CA ASP A 291 -8.54 31.29 -17.17
C ASP A 291 -9.09 32.73 -17.23
N ASN A 292 -9.91 33.03 -18.23
CA ASN A 292 -10.39 34.38 -18.57
C ASN A 292 -11.72 34.79 -17.90
N LEU A 293 -12.02 34.23 -16.72
CA LEU A 293 -13.22 34.62 -15.96
C LEU A 293 -13.06 36.01 -15.32
N PRO A 294 -14.12 36.85 -15.28
CA PRO A 294 -14.13 38.10 -14.52
C PRO A 294 -13.82 37.90 -13.03
N GLU A 295 -13.24 38.91 -12.38
CA GLU A 295 -12.87 38.91 -10.95
C GLU A 295 -14.03 38.50 -10.03
N LYS A 296 -15.23 38.96 -10.34
CA LYS A 296 -16.45 38.69 -9.58
C LYS A 296 -17.55 38.23 -10.51
N GLY A 297 -18.39 37.34 -10.00
CA GLY A 297 -19.58 36.90 -10.69
C GLY A 297 -20.29 35.82 -9.89
N LYS A 298 -21.18 35.11 -10.56
CA LYS A 298 -22.01 34.07 -9.97
C LYS A 298 -21.77 32.74 -10.66
N ILE A 299 -21.40 31.74 -9.87
CA ILE A 299 -21.29 30.36 -10.33
C ILE A 299 -22.64 29.66 -10.09
N THR A 300 -23.11 28.94 -11.10
CA THR A 300 -24.30 28.09 -11.02
C THR A 300 -23.93 26.68 -11.48
N LEU A 301 -23.94 25.73 -10.53
CA LEU A 301 -23.73 24.31 -10.78
C LEU A 301 -25.09 23.62 -10.93
N ILE A 302 -25.25 22.82 -11.99
CA ILE A 302 -26.50 22.17 -12.37
C ILE A 302 -26.24 20.67 -12.47
N LEU A 303 -27.04 19.86 -11.77
CA LEU A 303 -27.09 18.42 -11.96
C LEU A 303 -28.07 18.14 -13.11
N LYS A 304 -27.57 17.62 -14.24
CA LYS A 304 -28.39 17.43 -15.44
C LYS A 304 -29.30 16.22 -15.32
N ASP A 305 -30.47 16.34 -15.94
CA ASP A 305 -31.38 15.23 -16.23
C ASP A 305 -31.08 14.72 -17.64
N GLU A 306 -30.57 13.50 -17.76
CA GLU A 306 -30.44 12.82 -19.06
C GLU A 306 -31.57 11.80 -19.22
N ALA A 307 -32.25 11.87 -20.36
CA ALA A 307 -33.27 10.89 -20.69
C ALA A 307 -32.66 9.47 -20.74
N HIS A 308 -33.40 8.48 -20.24
CA HIS A 308 -33.04 7.05 -20.31
C HIS A 308 -31.84 6.63 -19.44
N LYS A 309 -31.41 7.45 -18.48
CA LYS A 309 -30.34 7.14 -17.52
C LYS A 309 -30.82 7.19 -16.08
N GLY A 310 -30.27 6.33 -15.24
CA GLY A 310 -30.50 6.34 -13.80
C GLY A 310 -29.64 7.41 -13.12
N HIS A 311 -30.22 8.55 -12.78
CA HIS A 311 -29.54 9.58 -11.97
C HIS A 311 -30.12 9.64 -10.56
N VAL A 312 -29.29 10.02 -9.60
CA VAL A 312 -29.69 10.20 -8.20
C VAL A 312 -29.42 11.64 -7.77
N PRO A 313 -30.19 12.20 -6.81
CA PRO A 313 -29.87 13.48 -6.20
C PRO A 313 -28.46 13.47 -5.60
N TYR A 314 -27.83 14.64 -5.52
CA TYR A 314 -26.47 14.77 -4.97
C TYR A 314 -26.49 15.55 -3.66
N GLU A 315 -25.97 14.96 -2.57
CA GLU A 315 -25.79 15.64 -1.28
C GLU A 315 -24.43 16.35 -1.27
N MET A 316 -24.45 17.66 -1.54
CA MET A 316 -23.27 18.52 -1.46
C MET A 316 -23.04 18.97 -0.01
N ILE A 317 -21.80 18.84 0.46
CA ILE A 317 -21.32 19.29 1.78
C ILE A 317 -20.62 20.64 1.67
N SER A 318 -19.79 20.82 0.64
CA SER A 318 -19.14 22.11 0.38
C SER A 318 -18.97 22.38 -1.11
N MET A 319 -18.96 23.67 -1.44
CA MET A 319 -18.58 24.22 -2.75
C MET A 319 -17.42 25.18 -2.54
N GLU A 320 -16.32 24.94 -3.22
CA GLU A 320 -15.04 25.59 -2.95
C GLU A 320 -14.36 26.00 -4.25
N ILE A 321 -13.62 27.10 -4.19
CA ILE A 321 -12.74 27.55 -5.27
C ILE A 321 -11.31 27.37 -4.79
N ILE A 322 -10.52 26.71 -5.63
CA ILE A 322 -9.06 26.67 -5.51
C ILE A 322 -8.47 27.56 -6.59
N GLU A 323 -7.56 28.44 -6.22
CA GLU A 323 -6.79 29.27 -7.16
C GLU A 323 -5.29 28.98 -7.00
N GLU A 324 -4.61 28.69 -8.10
CA GLU A 324 -3.16 28.57 -8.17
C GLU A 324 -2.56 29.73 -8.98
N SER A 325 -1.40 30.24 -8.57
CA SER A 325 -0.63 31.15 -9.43
C SER A 325 -0.18 30.43 -10.70
N ALA A 326 -0.24 31.11 -11.84
CA ALA A 326 0.02 30.55 -13.16
C ALA A 326 0.72 31.58 -14.08
N ASN A 327 1.80 32.18 -13.57
CA ASN A 327 2.66 33.08 -14.35
C ASN A 327 3.31 32.35 -15.55
N ASP A 328 3.96 33.09 -16.47
CA ASP A 328 4.54 32.54 -17.71
C ASP A 328 5.35 31.24 -17.46
N PHE A 329 6.08 31.19 -16.34
CA PHE A 329 6.58 29.96 -15.72
C PHE A 329 6.44 30.01 -14.18
N GLU A 330 6.41 28.84 -13.54
CA GLU A 330 6.40 28.68 -12.09
C GLU A 330 7.39 27.60 -11.63
N ILE A 331 7.99 27.79 -10.45
CA ILE A 331 8.68 26.71 -9.74
C ILE A 331 7.66 26.01 -8.84
N VAL A 332 7.38 24.73 -9.11
CA VAL A 332 6.38 23.94 -8.39
C VAL A 332 6.98 23.32 -7.13
N SER A 333 8.08 22.60 -7.30
CA SER A 333 8.71 21.88 -6.19
C SER A 333 10.20 21.65 -6.44
N LEU A 334 10.90 21.42 -5.34
CA LEU A 334 12.33 21.28 -5.23
C LEU A 334 12.62 20.35 -4.04
N PRO A 335 13.55 19.38 -4.16
CA PRO A 335 13.98 18.59 -3.03
C PRO A 335 14.55 19.47 -1.91
N HIS A 336 14.07 19.26 -0.69
CA HIS A 336 14.49 20.04 0.48
C HIS A 336 15.90 19.63 0.95
N TYR A 337 16.19 18.33 0.89
CA TYR A 337 17.48 17.76 1.21
C TYR A 337 18.00 16.92 0.05
N VAL A 338 19.26 17.13 -0.32
CA VAL A 338 19.92 16.41 -1.41
C VAL A 338 21.24 15.87 -0.91
N ALA A 339 21.59 14.62 -1.25
CA ALA A 339 22.91 14.11 -0.93
C ALA A 339 23.95 14.64 -1.93
N ILE A 340 25.14 15.00 -1.47
CA ILE A 340 26.25 15.39 -2.34
C ILE A 340 26.52 14.30 -3.40
N GLY A 341 26.68 14.71 -4.65
CA GLY A 341 26.84 13.84 -5.82
C GLY A 341 25.53 13.32 -6.43
N ASP A 342 24.40 13.40 -5.72
CA ASP A 342 23.11 13.01 -6.28
C ASP A 342 22.62 14.02 -7.33
N THR A 343 21.82 13.52 -8.27
CA THR A 343 21.04 14.36 -9.19
C THR A 343 19.66 14.60 -8.57
N ALA A 344 19.20 15.84 -8.65
CA ALA A 344 17.89 16.27 -8.18
C ALA A 344 17.14 17.00 -9.31
N GLY A 345 15.83 16.80 -9.37
CA GLY A 345 14.95 17.52 -10.29
C GLY A 345 14.21 18.66 -9.60
N VAL A 346 14.17 19.82 -10.24
CA VAL A 346 13.29 20.94 -9.92
C VAL A 346 12.08 20.84 -10.83
N LEU A 347 10.91 20.58 -10.25
CA LEU A 347 9.66 20.52 -11.01
C LEU A 347 9.20 21.94 -11.30
N ILE A 348 9.02 22.24 -12.59
CA ILE A 348 8.53 23.53 -13.06
C ILE A 348 7.24 23.35 -13.86
N GLU A 349 6.47 24.43 -13.93
CA GLU A 349 5.29 24.52 -14.78
C GLU A 349 5.48 25.67 -15.78
N ILE A 350 5.35 25.37 -17.06
CA ILE A 350 5.35 26.36 -18.14
C ILE A 350 3.90 26.63 -18.52
N ASN A 351 3.43 27.86 -18.31
CA ASN A 351 2.05 28.26 -18.63
C ASN A 351 1.95 28.99 -19.98
N LYS A 352 3.08 29.32 -20.60
CA LYS A 352 3.14 29.97 -21.91
C LYS A 352 4.14 29.29 -22.84
N PRO A 353 3.76 28.98 -24.09
CA PRO A 353 4.68 28.39 -25.06
C PRO A 353 5.74 29.40 -25.53
N GLY A 354 6.90 28.89 -25.95
CA GLY A 354 8.01 29.70 -26.46
C GLY A 354 8.84 30.38 -25.37
N ILE A 355 8.77 29.89 -24.14
CA ILE A 355 9.59 30.37 -23.02
C ILE A 355 10.99 29.75 -23.14
N GLU A 356 12.01 30.60 -22.97
CA GLU A 356 13.41 30.20 -22.84
C GLU A 356 13.88 30.56 -21.43
N LEU A 357 14.33 29.55 -20.67
CA LEU A 357 14.82 29.75 -19.32
C LEU A 357 16.34 29.94 -19.31
N VAL A 358 16.81 30.77 -18.38
CA VAL A 358 18.21 31.00 -18.05
C VAL A 358 18.43 30.46 -16.63
N LEU A 359 19.42 29.58 -16.51
CA LEU A 359 19.76 28.90 -15.26
C LEU A 359 21.13 29.34 -14.77
N THR A 360 21.23 29.66 -13.48
CA THR A 360 22.50 30.04 -12.85
C THR A 360 22.96 28.93 -11.91
N SER A 361 24.18 28.42 -12.11
CA SER A 361 24.84 27.50 -11.18
C SER A 361 25.59 28.28 -10.10
N ASN A 362 25.86 27.61 -8.98
CA ASN A 362 26.71 28.13 -7.92
C ASN A 362 27.71 27.04 -7.47
N GLY A 363 28.54 27.30 -6.46
CA GLY A 363 29.52 26.31 -5.98
C GLY A 363 28.88 25.00 -5.47
N HIS A 364 27.62 25.06 -5.02
CA HIS A 364 26.91 23.94 -4.41
C HIS A 364 26.25 22.99 -5.41
N TYR A 365 25.92 23.45 -6.63
CA TYR A 365 25.34 22.60 -7.65
C TYR A 365 25.66 23.07 -9.07
N GLU A 366 25.68 22.11 -10.00
CA GLU A 366 25.76 22.35 -11.45
C GLU A 366 24.46 21.93 -12.14
N TRP A 367 24.00 22.71 -13.12
CA TRP A 367 22.87 22.31 -13.96
C TRP A 367 23.33 21.27 -14.98
N LEU A 368 22.56 20.21 -15.16
CA LEU A 368 22.85 19.21 -16.18
C LEU A 368 22.48 19.74 -17.57
N PRO A 369 23.21 19.36 -18.64
CA PRO A 369 22.87 19.76 -20.00
C PRO A 369 21.45 19.33 -20.39
N GLN A 370 20.62 20.30 -20.78
CA GLN A 370 19.26 20.07 -21.27
C GLN A 370 18.76 21.25 -22.12
N SER A 371 17.69 21.04 -22.89
CA SER A 371 16.98 22.14 -23.55
C SER A 371 16.32 23.02 -22.49
N LEU A 372 16.42 24.33 -22.67
CA LEU A 372 15.75 25.34 -21.83
C LEU A 372 14.70 26.14 -22.61
N TYR A 373 14.50 25.81 -23.88
CA TYR A 373 13.42 26.33 -24.70
C TYR A 373 12.24 25.36 -24.69
N PHE A 374 11.07 25.85 -24.29
CA PHE A 374 9.85 25.07 -24.13
C PHE A 374 8.81 25.48 -25.18
N THR A 375 8.52 24.57 -26.11
CA THR A 375 7.54 24.81 -27.18
C THR A 375 6.10 24.75 -26.71
N ASP A 376 5.84 23.98 -25.66
CA ASP A 376 4.50 23.64 -25.19
C ASP A 376 4.37 23.94 -23.70
N THR A 377 3.13 24.16 -23.25
CA THR A 377 2.80 24.33 -21.83
C THR A 377 2.76 22.98 -21.11
N GLY A 378 3.01 22.98 -19.81
CA GLY A 378 2.89 21.78 -18.97
C GLY A 378 3.97 21.68 -17.90
N LEU A 379 4.07 20.50 -17.30
CA LEU A 379 5.10 20.20 -16.30
C LEU A 379 6.40 19.73 -16.98
N TYR A 380 7.52 20.23 -16.48
CA TYR A 380 8.88 19.87 -16.92
C TYR A 380 9.83 19.79 -15.73
N VAL A 381 11.01 19.19 -15.93
CA VAL A 381 12.02 19.05 -14.88
C VAL A 381 13.33 19.72 -15.29
N LEU A 382 13.83 20.60 -14.42
CA LEU A 382 15.20 21.11 -14.51
C LEU A 382 16.10 20.27 -13.62
N ARG A 383 17.17 19.71 -14.18
CA ARG A 383 18.02 18.76 -13.44
C ARG A 383 19.32 19.42 -13.01
N LEU A 384 19.65 19.27 -11.73
CA LEU A 384 20.92 19.71 -11.16
C LEU A 384 21.63 18.53 -10.49
N ARG A 385 22.95 18.63 -10.39
CA ARG A 385 23.79 17.73 -9.60
C ARG A 385 24.34 18.50 -8.40
N ALA A 386 24.19 17.92 -7.21
CA ALA A 386 24.78 18.45 -5.98
C ALA A 386 26.30 18.27 -5.98
N CYS A 387 27.05 19.35 -5.77
CA CYS A 387 28.52 19.41 -5.88
C CYS A 387 29.21 19.69 -4.55
N GLU A 388 28.64 20.53 -3.69
CA GLU A 388 29.24 20.93 -2.41
C GLU A 388 28.17 20.98 -1.32
N VAL A 389 28.52 20.49 -0.13
CA VAL A 389 27.63 20.57 1.05
C VAL A 389 27.36 22.02 1.44
N GLY A 390 26.19 22.28 2.00
CA GLY A 390 25.78 23.62 2.41
C GLY A 390 24.33 23.66 2.83
N THR A 391 23.91 24.78 3.41
CA THR A 391 22.52 25.03 3.78
C THR A 391 22.03 26.33 3.20
N ASP A 392 20.71 26.47 3.10
CA ASP A 392 20.05 27.64 2.54
C ASP A 392 20.56 28.01 1.13
N ILE A 393 20.68 27.00 0.26
CA ILE A 393 21.30 27.13 -1.06
C ILE A 393 20.26 27.69 -2.05
N PRO A 394 20.46 28.90 -2.60
CA PRO A 394 19.51 29.50 -3.51
C PRO A 394 19.56 28.82 -4.88
N VAL A 395 18.39 28.53 -5.44
CA VAL A 395 18.18 28.04 -6.80
C VAL A 395 17.36 29.09 -7.55
N THR A 396 17.99 29.75 -8.51
CA THR A 396 17.39 30.84 -9.30
C THR A 396 17.14 30.41 -10.73
N VAL A 397 15.92 30.66 -11.21
CA VAL A 397 15.46 30.42 -12.59
C VAL A 397 14.90 31.73 -13.14
N SER A 398 15.28 32.09 -14.36
CA SER A 398 14.79 33.30 -15.04
C SER A 398 14.29 32.99 -16.44
N ASP A 399 13.38 33.79 -16.98
CA ASP A 399 13.05 33.83 -18.42
C ASP A 399 13.62 35.10 -19.12
N GLY A 400 14.51 35.83 -18.44
CA GLY A 400 15.05 37.12 -18.87
C GLY A 400 14.16 38.34 -18.59
N LYS A 401 12.92 38.13 -18.12
CA LYS A 401 12.00 39.21 -17.68
C LYS A 401 11.73 39.16 -16.18
N GLU A 402 11.50 37.96 -15.67
CA GLU A 402 11.27 37.67 -14.27
C GLU A 402 12.33 36.69 -13.76
N GLU A 403 12.64 36.79 -12.47
CA GLU A 403 13.52 35.86 -11.77
C GLU A 403 12.76 35.26 -10.60
N ARG A 404 12.79 33.94 -10.47
CA ARG A 404 12.24 33.20 -9.35
C ARG A 404 13.35 32.48 -8.63
N THR A 405 13.44 32.69 -7.32
CA THR A 405 14.41 32.01 -6.47
C THR A 405 13.70 31.25 -5.37
N VAL A 406 14.09 30.00 -5.24
CA VAL A 406 13.70 29.06 -4.18
C VAL A 406 14.96 28.51 -3.52
N CYS A 407 14.83 27.67 -2.50
CA CYS A 407 15.96 27.25 -1.68
C CYS A 407 16.02 25.74 -1.48
N ILE A 408 17.17 25.12 -1.75
CA ILE A 408 17.49 23.78 -1.23
C ILE A 408 17.92 24.00 0.21
N SER A 409 17.19 23.44 1.17
CA SER A 409 17.50 23.66 2.58
C SER A 409 18.85 23.11 2.97
N SER A 410 19.22 21.92 2.48
CA SER A 410 20.59 21.44 2.66
C SER A 410 21.06 20.46 1.59
N ILE A 411 22.32 20.59 1.19
CA ILE A 411 23.10 19.54 0.54
C ILE A 411 23.98 18.87 1.60
N LEU A 412 23.83 17.56 1.74
CA LEU A 412 24.28 16.80 2.90
C LEU A 412 25.17 15.62 2.48
N HIS A 413 26.03 15.15 3.40
CA HIS A 413 26.59 13.81 3.29
C HIS A 413 25.52 12.80 3.69
N ARG A 414 25.29 11.83 2.81
CA ARG A 414 24.46 10.67 3.09
C ARG A 414 25.10 9.43 2.51
N GLN A 415 25.15 8.37 3.31
CA GLN A 415 25.73 7.08 2.94
C GLN A 415 24.76 5.95 3.26
N GLY A 416 25.04 4.75 2.73
CA GLY A 416 24.27 3.55 3.03
C GLY A 416 23.05 3.34 2.14
N GLN A 417 22.10 2.56 2.66
CA GLN A 417 20.89 2.18 1.94
C GLN A 417 19.95 3.38 1.85
N ARG A 418 19.48 3.71 0.63
CA ARG A 418 18.39 4.69 0.47
C ARG A 418 17.10 4.10 1.00
N VAL A 419 16.43 4.86 1.86
CA VAL A 419 15.09 4.53 2.35
C VAL A 419 14.08 5.43 1.66
N TYR A 420 12.96 4.83 1.26
CA TYR A 420 11.91 5.50 0.52
C TYR A 420 10.64 5.63 1.36
N LEU A 421 9.98 6.78 1.27
CA LEU A 421 8.65 7.04 1.83
C LEU A 421 7.73 7.54 0.73
N SER A 422 6.47 7.12 0.76
CA SER A 422 5.46 7.45 -0.24
C SER A 422 4.04 7.38 0.29
N SER A 423 3.08 7.71 -0.57
CA SER A 423 1.64 7.61 -0.33
C SER A 423 0.93 7.08 -1.58
N GLY A 424 -0.11 6.28 -1.37
CA GLY A 424 -1.03 5.79 -2.39
C GLY A 424 -2.32 6.61 -2.55
N ASP A 425 -2.38 7.87 -2.07
CA ASP A 425 -3.51 8.81 -2.26
C ASP A 425 -3.92 9.02 -3.73
N GLU A 426 -3.01 8.69 -4.64
CA GLU A 426 -3.22 8.65 -6.09
C GLU A 426 -4.46 7.84 -6.50
N ILE A 427 -4.90 6.90 -5.66
CA ILE A 427 -6.10 6.08 -5.83
C ILE A 427 -7.39 6.89 -6.00
N TYR A 428 -7.44 8.10 -5.44
CA TYR A 428 -8.61 8.97 -5.51
C TYR A 428 -8.62 9.83 -6.77
N ILE A 429 -7.55 9.86 -7.56
CA ILE A 429 -7.36 10.93 -8.54
C ILE A 429 -7.66 10.44 -9.96
N ASP A 430 -8.68 11.03 -10.56
CA ASP A 430 -9.03 10.87 -11.97
C ASP A 430 -7.81 11.17 -12.86
N LYS A 431 -7.63 10.41 -13.94
CA LYS A 431 -6.51 10.59 -14.88
C LYS A 431 -6.76 11.64 -15.97
N VAL A 432 -7.57 12.64 -15.64
CA VAL A 432 -7.75 13.82 -16.48
C VAL A 432 -6.53 14.73 -16.30
N PRO A 433 -5.79 15.10 -17.37
CA PRO A 433 -4.50 15.77 -17.23
C PRO A 433 -4.49 16.99 -16.31
N ALA A 434 -5.48 17.89 -16.40
CA ALA A 434 -5.52 19.09 -15.57
C ALA A 434 -5.72 18.82 -14.06
N VAL A 435 -6.43 17.74 -13.70
CA VAL A 435 -6.67 17.32 -12.31
C VAL A 435 -5.50 16.50 -11.79
N TYR A 436 -4.94 15.62 -12.64
CA TYR A 436 -3.79 14.81 -12.26
C TYR A 436 -2.51 15.63 -12.14
N ASP A 437 -2.29 16.63 -13.01
CA ASP A 437 -1.20 17.62 -12.86
C ASP A 437 -1.32 18.35 -11.52
N TYR A 438 -2.52 18.80 -11.14
CA TYR A 438 -2.76 19.46 -9.85
C TYR A 438 -2.41 18.57 -8.65
N PHE A 439 -2.84 17.30 -8.64
CA PHE A 439 -2.44 16.35 -7.61
C PHE A 439 -0.93 16.09 -7.61
N PHE A 440 -0.33 15.88 -8.78
CA PHE A 440 1.10 15.60 -8.92
C PHE A 440 1.95 16.76 -8.39
N LYS A 441 1.56 18.00 -8.71
CA LYS A 441 2.18 19.21 -8.15
C LYS A 441 2.04 19.24 -6.63
N TRP A 442 0.84 19.01 -6.09
CA TRP A 442 0.63 18.95 -4.64
C TRP A 442 1.49 17.89 -3.97
N TYR A 443 1.61 16.69 -4.53
CA TYR A 443 2.36 15.58 -3.95
C TYR A 443 3.81 15.98 -3.62
N PHE A 444 4.51 16.59 -4.60
CA PHE A 444 5.89 17.00 -4.42
C PHE A 444 6.03 18.31 -3.65
N LYS A 445 5.16 19.29 -3.89
CA LYS A 445 5.16 20.56 -3.15
C LYS A 445 4.90 20.34 -1.65
N SER A 446 4.05 19.38 -1.31
CA SER A 446 3.71 18.99 0.07
C SER A 446 4.73 18.05 0.71
N ARG A 447 5.74 17.61 -0.04
CA ARG A 447 6.79 16.68 0.40
C ARG A 447 6.20 15.41 1.02
N LEU A 448 5.32 14.73 0.29
CA LEU A 448 4.71 13.49 0.78
C LEU A 448 5.63 12.27 0.71
N GLY A 449 6.65 12.33 -0.14
CA GLY A 449 7.56 11.21 -0.33
C GLY A 449 8.69 11.51 -1.31
N ASN A 450 9.76 10.73 -1.19
CA ASN A 450 10.88 10.66 -2.13
C ASN A 450 10.75 9.45 -3.09
N TRP A 451 9.56 8.86 -3.15
CA TRP A 451 9.13 7.75 -4.00
C TRP A 451 7.69 8.00 -4.43
N TYR A 452 7.29 7.53 -5.61
CA TYR A 452 5.91 7.62 -6.07
C TYR A 452 5.24 6.24 -6.18
N GLN A 453 4.12 6.03 -5.49
CA GLN A 453 3.37 4.77 -5.57
C GLN A 453 2.12 4.97 -6.43
N PHE A 454 2.09 4.35 -7.61
CA PHE A 454 0.85 4.30 -8.40
C PHE A 454 -0.09 3.28 -7.77
N ARG A 455 -1.34 3.70 -7.52
CA ARG A 455 -2.40 2.86 -6.96
C ARG A 455 -3.74 3.22 -7.63
N PRO A 456 -3.87 3.00 -8.94
CA PRO A 456 -5.06 3.40 -9.68
C PRO A 456 -6.31 2.62 -9.25
N SER A 457 -7.50 3.20 -9.41
CA SER A 457 -8.75 2.46 -9.18
C SER A 457 -9.95 3.00 -9.96
N TYR A 458 -10.76 2.11 -10.52
CA TYR A 458 -12.07 2.49 -11.05
C TYR A 458 -13.01 2.92 -9.92
N GLN A 459 -13.02 2.17 -8.82
CA GLN A 459 -13.95 2.37 -7.71
C GLN A 459 -13.78 3.74 -7.03
N TRP A 460 -12.54 4.24 -6.94
CA TRP A 460 -12.22 5.49 -6.25
C TRP A 460 -11.78 6.65 -7.17
N SER A 461 -11.51 6.42 -8.45
CA SER A 461 -11.14 7.51 -9.39
C SER A 461 -11.83 7.45 -10.76
N GLY A 462 -12.71 6.48 -10.97
CA GLY A 462 -13.41 6.30 -12.26
C GLY A 462 -12.47 5.90 -13.41
N PHE A 463 -11.18 5.71 -13.14
CA PHE A 463 -10.19 5.35 -14.13
C PHE A 463 -10.41 3.92 -14.61
N ARG A 464 -10.67 3.74 -15.91
CA ARG A 464 -10.99 2.42 -16.50
C ARG A 464 -9.89 1.86 -17.36
N GLN A 465 -9.17 2.73 -18.05
CA GLN A 465 -8.23 2.36 -19.08
C GLN A 465 -7.06 3.32 -19.11
N VAL A 466 -5.85 2.76 -19.22
CA VAL A 466 -4.62 3.54 -19.38
C VAL A 466 -4.60 4.25 -20.73
N ASP A 467 -4.30 5.55 -20.68
CA ASP A 467 -3.80 6.30 -21.82
C ASP A 467 -2.27 6.29 -21.75
N ASP A 468 -1.64 5.53 -22.64
CA ASP A 468 -0.19 5.36 -22.69
C ASP A 468 0.53 6.70 -22.89
N LYS A 469 -0.04 7.65 -23.64
CA LYS A 469 0.59 8.96 -23.87
C LYS A 469 0.57 9.79 -22.60
N VAL A 470 -0.56 9.82 -21.90
CA VAL A 470 -0.71 10.55 -20.64
C VAL A 470 0.22 9.96 -19.58
N MET A 471 0.22 8.65 -19.38
CA MET A 471 1.04 8.02 -18.34
C MET A 471 2.54 8.08 -18.64
N SER A 472 2.95 7.96 -19.91
CA SER A 472 4.35 8.09 -20.31
C SER A 472 4.95 9.44 -19.90
N ARG A 473 4.16 10.52 -19.95
CA ARG A 473 4.60 11.85 -19.47
C ARG A 473 4.97 11.81 -17.98
N TYR A 474 4.16 11.20 -17.12
CA TYR A 474 4.47 11.13 -15.69
C TYR A 474 5.64 10.19 -15.37
N PHE A 475 5.79 9.08 -16.11
CA PHE A 475 6.97 8.23 -15.98
C PHE A 475 8.25 8.97 -16.39
N GLN A 476 8.18 9.81 -17.43
CA GLN A 476 9.28 10.68 -17.82
C GLN A 476 9.61 11.72 -16.73
N LEU A 477 8.60 12.41 -16.18
CA LEU A 477 8.80 13.36 -15.08
C LEU A 477 9.48 12.70 -13.88
N LEU A 478 8.99 11.54 -13.43
CA LEU A 478 9.59 10.79 -12.32
C LEU A 478 11.04 10.37 -12.62
N ASN A 479 11.31 9.93 -13.86
CA ASN A 479 12.66 9.57 -14.29
C ASN A 479 13.61 10.78 -14.28
N GLU A 480 13.16 11.93 -14.79
CA GLU A 480 13.96 13.17 -14.79
C GLU A 480 14.19 13.71 -13.38
N MET A 481 13.20 13.58 -12.48
CA MET A 481 13.34 13.92 -11.06
C MET A 481 14.19 12.91 -10.27
N SER A 482 14.56 11.77 -10.87
CA SER A 482 15.23 10.65 -10.19
C SER A 482 14.42 10.07 -9.02
N VAL A 483 13.09 10.06 -9.16
CA VAL A 483 12.14 9.54 -8.16
C VAL A 483 11.73 8.11 -8.56
N PRO A 484 12.09 7.09 -7.76
CA PRO A 484 11.68 5.71 -8.00
C PRO A 484 10.18 5.52 -7.80
N PHE A 485 9.61 4.53 -8.49
CA PHE A 485 8.18 4.23 -8.42
C PHE A 485 7.87 2.74 -8.57
N ALA A 486 6.70 2.34 -8.09
CA ALA A 486 6.10 1.03 -8.37
C ALA A 486 4.64 1.18 -8.77
N TRP A 487 4.10 0.10 -9.35
CA TRP A 487 2.71 0.03 -9.79
C TRP A 487 1.96 -1.03 -8.98
N GLN A 488 1.01 -0.61 -8.15
CA GLN A 488 0.11 -1.53 -7.47
C GLN A 488 -0.94 -2.02 -8.45
N VAL A 489 -1.02 -3.34 -8.63
CA VAL A 489 -1.93 -3.95 -9.60
C VAL A 489 -3.35 -3.89 -9.08
N GLU A 490 -4.23 -3.23 -9.82
CA GLU A 490 -5.64 -3.10 -9.48
C GLU A 490 -6.44 -4.29 -10.02
N GLY A 491 -7.39 -4.81 -9.25
CA GLY A 491 -8.15 -6.01 -9.60
C GLY A 491 -9.44 -6.23 -8.80
N ARG A 492 -10.10 -5.15 -8.35
CA ARG A 492 -11.34 -5.20 -7.55
C ARG A 492 -12.61 -5.22 -8.38
N THR A 493 -12.59 -4.54 -9.52
CA THR A 493 -13.79 -4.20 -10.32
C THR A 493 -13.72 -4.75 -11.74
N LEU A 494 -14.86 -5.02 -12.37
CA LEU A 494 -14.92 -5.48 -13.76
C LEU A 494 -14.61 -4.35 -14.76
N ALA A 495 -15.07 -3.13 -14.47
CA ALA A 495 -14.84 -1.92 -15.25
C ALA A 495 -13.36 -1.50 -15.34
N GLY A 496 -12.54 -1.94 -14.37
CA GLY A 496 -11.11 -1.63 -14.28
C GLY A 496 -10.18 -2.53 -15.11
N GLY A 497 -10.71 -3.33 -16.05
CA GLY A 497 -9.92 -4.31 -16.81
C GLY A 497 -8.76 -3.70 -17.62
N GLY A 498 -8.84 -2.41 -18.00
CA GLY A 498 -7.82 -1.71 -18.76
C GLY A 498 -6.85 -0.86 -17.91
N ILE A 499 -6.95 -0.90 -16.59
CA ILE A 499 -6.18 -0.01 -15.68
C ILE A 499 -4.69 -0.39 -15.63
N ASN A 500 -4.34 -1.65 -15.82
CA ASN A 500 -2.97 -2.12 -15.57
C ASN A 500 -2.13 -2.07 -16.85
N PRO A 501 -1.08 -1.22 -16.92
CA PRO A 501 -0.24 -1.08 -18.10
C PRO A 501 0.68 -2.29 -18.31
N SER A 502 1.20 -2.41 -19.53
CA SER A 502 2.22 -3.40 -19.85
C SER A 502 3.55 -3.11 -19.14
N LEU A 503 4.37 -4.14 -18.89
CA LEU A 503 5.73 -3.95 -18.35
C LEU A 503 6.61 -3.09 -19.27
N SER A 504 6.40 -3.16 -20.59
CA SER A 504 7.13 -2.34 -21.55
C SER A 504 6.84 -0.84 -21.38
N LEU A 505 5.59 -0.48 -21.06
CA LEU A 505 5.24 0.92 -20.81
C LEU A 505 5.84 1.42 -19.50
N LEU A 506 5.91 0.57 -18.47
CA LEU A 506 6.48 0.91 -17.16
C LEU A 506 8.01 0.93 -17.14
N TYR A 507 8.68 0.46 -18.20
CA TYR A 507 10.12 0.27 -18.19
C TYR A 507 10.88 1.59 -18.02
N SER A 508 11.58 1.71 -16.89
CA SER A 508 12.39 2.88 -16.53
C SER A 508 13.45 2.45 -15.51
N PRO A 509 14.63 3.09 -15.44
CA PRO A 509 15.58 2.92 -14.34
C PRO A 509 14.97 3.17 -12.96
N MET A 510 13.92 3.99 -12.89
CA MET A 510 13.21 4.33 -11.66
C MET A 510 12.13 3.30 -11.27
N PHE A 511 11.71 2.42 -12.18
CA PHE A 511 10.66 1.44 -11.90
C PHE A 511 11.18 0.27 -11.07
N LYS A 512 10.50 -0.03 -9.95
CA LYS A 512 10.87 -1.14 -9.04
C LYS A 512 10.00 -2.38 -9.15
N GLY A 513 9.09 -2.42 -10.12
CA GLY A 513 8.25 -3.58 -10.41
C GLY A 513 6.78 -3.40 -10.06
N LYS A 514 5.95 -4.30 -10.58
CA LYS A 514 4.54 -4.42 -10.21
C LYS A 514 4.41 -5.01 -8.81
N GLN A 515 3.45 -4.49 -8.05
CA GLN A 515 3.16 -4.88 -6.68
C GLN A 515 1.77 -5.50 -6.59
N ALA A 516 1.74 -6.77 -6.20
CA ALA A 516 0.54 -7.40 -5.69
C ALA A 516 0.27 -6.88 -4.27
N HIS A 517 -1.01 -6.77 -3.91
CA HIS A 517 -1.40 -6.28 -2.59
C HIS A 517 -2.48 -7.21 -2.05
N GLU A 518 -2.20 -7.81 -0.89
CA GLU A 518 -3.06 -8.73 -0.15
C GLU A 518 -3.56 -9.95 -0.94
N ASN A 519 -2.87 -10.34 -2.01
CA ASN A 519 -3.22 -11.56 -2.76
C ASN A 519 -3.28 -12.82 -1.87
N ASP A 520 -2.53 -12.85 -0.77
CA ASP A 520 -2.58 -13.93 0.21
C ASP A 520 -3.88 -13.97 1.01
N GLY A 521 -4.59 -12.85 1.15
CA GLY A 521 -5.87 -12.74 1.83
C GLY A 521 -6.95 -13.62 1.22
N GLY A 522 -7.04 -13.66 -0.12
CA GLY A 522 -7.99 -14.50 -0.85
C GLY A 522 -7.77 -16.01 -0.66
N TYR A 523 -6.55 -16.42 -0.31
CA TYR A 523 -6.23 -17.82 -0.02
C TYR A 523 -6.27 -18.14 1.49
N TYR A 524 -6.04 -17.13 2.33
CA TYR A 524 -5.65 -17.38 3.72
C TYR A 524 -6.53 -16.72 4.79
N TYR A 525 -6.93 -15.45 4.72
CA TYR A 525 -7.60 -14.80 5.87
C TYR A 525 -8.94 -14.12 5.59
N TRP A 526 -9.30 -13.82 4.34
CA TRP A 526 -10.65 -13.32 4.01
C TRP A 526 -11.72 -14.41 3.95
N GLN A 527 -11.34 -15.68 4.19
CA GLN A 527 -12.21 -16.85 4.05
C GLN A 527 -12.72 -17.04 2.61
N HIS A 528 -13.37 -18.17 2.35
CA HIS A 528 -13.67 -18.62 0.98
C HIS A 528 -14.86 -17.86 0.41
N PHE A 529 -14.61 -17.08 -0.64
CA PHE A 529 -15.69 -16.61 -1.51
C PHE A 529 -16.36 -17.84 -2.13
N GLN A 530 -17.64 -18.02 -1.79
CA GLN A 530 -18.49 -18.96 -2.51
C GLN A 530 -18.78 -18.40 -3.90
N ASP A 531 -18.98 -19.30 -4.85
CA ASP A 531 -19.48 -18.88 -6.14
C ASP A 531 -20.90 -18.31 -6.03
N GLU A 532 -21.12 -17.11 -6.57
CA GLU A 532 -22.41 -16.40 -6.60
C GLU A 532 -23.05 -16.43 -8.00
N GLY A 533 -22.60 -17.35 -8.85
CA GLY A 533 -23.11 -17.56 -10.20
C GLY A 533 -22.27 -16.85 -11.25
N LEU A 534 -22.91 -16.38 -12.32
CA LEU A 534 -22.20 -15.89 -13.50
C LEU A 534 -21.27 -14.71 -13.22
N PHE A 535 -21.58 -13.84 -12.26
CA PHE A 535 -20.72 -12.71 -11.89
C PHE A 535 -19.31 -13.17 -11.51
N THR A 536 -19.21 -14.17 -10.65
CA THR A 536 -17.93 -14.76 -10.23
C THR A 536 -17.17 -15.39 -11.40
N ASP A 537 -17.87 -16.03 -12.33
CA ASP A 537 -17.25 -16.62 -13.53
C ASP A 537 -16.73 -15.56 -14.50
N ILE A 538 -17.44 -14.45 -14.66
CA ILE A 538 -16.98 -13.30 -15.45
C ILE A 538 -15.76 -12.66 -14.77
N ARG A 539 -15.83 -12.45 -13.45
CA ARG A 539 -14.71 -11.92 -12.66
C ARG A 539 -13.44 -12.77 -12.82
N ALA A 540 -13.56 -14.10 -12.75
CA ALA A 540 -12.45 -15.02 -12.98
C ALA A 540 -11.76 -14.86 -14.35
N ARG A 541 -12.45 -14.34 -15.36
CA ARG A 541 -11.87 -14.06 -16.69
C ARG A 541 -11.27 -12.67 -16.79
N TYR A 542 -11.97 -11.68 -16.24
CA TYR A 542 -11.69 -10.25 -16.40
C TYR A 542 -10.56 -9.75 -15.52
N LEU A 543 -10.48 -10.26 -14.30
CA LEU A 543 -9.48 -9.77 -13.36
C LEU A 543 -8.07 -10.11 -13.82
N PRO A 544 -7.09 -9.25 -13.53
CA PRO A 544 -5.70 -9.49 -13.89
C PRO A 544 -5.05 -10.49 -12.92
N LEU A 545 -3.96 -11.09 -13.36
CA LEU A 545 -2.99 -11.66 -12.43
C LEU A 545 -2.34 -10.53 -11.64
N GLY A 546 -1.98 -10.79 -10.39
CA GLY A 546 -1.29 -9.86 -9.51
C GLY A 546 -2.21 -8.89 -8.78
N GLY A 547 -3.47 -8.71 -9.18
CA GLY A 547 -4.44 -7.89 -8.46
C GLY A 547 -4.91 -8.54 -7.17
N ILE A 548 -5.42 -7.72 -6.24
CA ILE A 548 -5.90 -8.14 -4.91
C ILE A 548 -6.82 -9.36 -4.96
N PHE A 549 -7.71 -9.41 -5.95
CA PHE A 549 -8.45 -10.60 -6.32
C PHE A 549 -7.89 -11.14 -7.64
N ALA A 550 -6.84 -11.96 -7.52
CA ALA A 550 -6.11 -12.42 -8.69
C ALA A 550 -6.99 -13.29 -9.61
N LYS A 551 -6.64 -13.30 -10.89
CA LYS A 551 -7.26 -14.17 -11.90
C LYS A 551 -7.07 -15.66 -11.57
N HIS A 552 -8.15 -16.39 -11.30
CA HIS A 552 -8.13 -17.84 -11.07
C HIS A 552 -9.32 -18.56 -11.72
N ARG A 553 -9.09 -19.77 -12.25
CA ARG A 553 -10.19 -20.63 -12.68
C ARG A 553 -11.01 -21.05 -11.45
N PRO A 554 -12.35 -20.96 -11.47
CA PRO A 554 -13.18 -21.48 -10.40
C PRO A 554 -12.89 -22.96 -10.13
N ILE A 555 -12.91 -23.36 -8.85
CA ILE A 555 -12.60 -24.72 -8.44
C ILE A 555 -13.92 -25.48 -8.30
N TYR A 556 -14.05 -26.62 -9.00
CA TYR A 556 -15.24 -27.46 -8.99
C TYR A 556 -14.94 -28.77 -8.29
N THR A 557 -15.63 -29.05 -7.18
CA THR A 557 -15.50 -30.31 -6.44
C THR A 557 -16.86 -30.90 -6.09
N ASP A 558 -16.89 -32.10 -5.51
CA ASP A 558 -18.09 -32.72 -4.96
C ASP A 558 -18.64 -31.95 -3.74
N LYS A 559 -17.85 -31.03 -3.15
CA LYS A 559 -18.22 -30.18 -2.01
C LYS A 559 -18.76 -28.82 -2.40
N GLY A 560 -18.70 -28.45 -3.68
CA GLY A 560 -19.23 -27.20 -4.20
C GLY A 560 -18.30 -26.53 -5.20
N LYS A 561 -18.56 -25.24 -5.43
CA LYS A 561 -17.77 -24.39 -6.30
C LYS A 561 -17.19 -23.23 -5.50
N PHE A 562 -15.88 -23.05 -5.61
CA PHE A 562 -15.12 -22.09 -4.80
C PHE A 562 -14.30 -21.15 -5.67
N VAL A 563 -14.04 -19.96 -5.15
CA VAL A 563 -13.15 -18.98 -5.75
C VAL A 563 -11.84 -18.95 -4.97
N HIS A 564 -10.72 -18.88 -5.69
CA HIS A 564 -9.33 -18.89 -5.17
C HIS A 564 -8.91 -20.19 -4.50
N TYR A 565 -9.71 -20.76 -3.58
CA TYR A 565 -9.26 -21.81 -2.69
C TYR A 565 -10.37 -22.77 -2.27
N ASP A 566 -10.10 -24.08 -2.35
CA ASP A 566 -10.99 -25.13 -1.86
C ASP A 566 -10.76 -25.37 -0.35
N PRO A 567 -11.76 -25.09 0.52
CA PRO A 567 -11.65 -25.29 1.96
C PRO A 567 -11.60 -26.76 2.42
N TYR A 568 -11.67 -27.71 1.49
CA TYR A 568 -11.63 -29.14 1.78
C TYR A 568 -10.51 -29.87 1.04
N GLY A 569 -9.75 -29.15 0.20
CA GLY A 569 -8.83 -29.75 -0.77
C GLY A 569 -7.47 -30.14 -0.20
N VAL A 570 -7.07 -29.56 0.94
CA VAL A 570 -5.77 -29.84 1.56
C VAL A 570 -5.83 -31.13 2.36
N LYS A 571 -4.84 -31.99 2.16
CA LYS A 571 -4.75 -33.32 2.80
C LYS A 571 -4.12 -33.28 4.18
N ASP A 572 -3.03 -32.52 4.32
CA ASP A 572 -2.18 -32.46 5.50
C ASP A 572 -1.37 -31.14 5.54
N MET A 573 -0.55 -30.94 6.57
CA MET A 573 0.20 -29.69 6.76
C MET A 573 1.19 -29.40 5.62
N ALA A 574 1.80 -30.42 5.01
CA ALA A 574 2.75 -30.24 3.90
C ALA A 574 2.02 -29.85 2.61
N ASP A 575 0.92 -30.54 2.30
CA ASP A 575 0.08 -30.24 1.15
C ASP A 575 -0.53 -28.83 1.25
N GLY A 576 -0.85 -28.37 2.47
CA GLY A 576 -1.33 -27.01 2.72
C GLY A 576 -0.29 -25.94 2.36
N ALA A 577 0.94 -26.12 2.83
CA ALA A 577 2.06 -25.24 2.51
C ALA A 577 2.37 -25.21 1.00
N GLU A 578 2.46 -26.39 0.37
CA GLU A 578 2.72 -26.50 -1.06
C GLU A 578 1.60 -25.85 -1.89
N THR A 579 0.35 -26.11 -1.52
CA THR A 579 -0.81 -25.56 -2.21
C THR A 579 -0.86 -24.04 -2.09
N PHE A 580 -0.57 -23.48 -0.93
CA PHE A 580 -0.51 -22.04 -0.74
C PHE A 580 0.58 -21.39 -1.62
N VAL A 581 1.79 -21.96 -1.64
CA VAL A 581 2.90 -21.47 -2.51
C VAL A 581 2.51 -21.56 -3.99
N ARG A 582 1.94 -22.68 -4.42
CA ARG A 582 1.53 -22.91 -5.81
C ARG A 582 0.48 -21.90 -6.25
N HIS A 583 -0.50 -21.62 -5.40
CA HIS A 583 -1.53 -20.64 -5.67
C HIS A 583 -0.95 -19.24 -5.79
N LEU A 584 -0.18 -18.78 -4.79
CA LEU A 584 0.49 -17.48 -4.84
C LEU A 584 1.36 -17.32 -6.10
N ALA A 585 2.12 -18.35 -6.46
CA ALA A 585 2.96 -18.34 -7.66
C ALA A 585 2.12 -18.20 -8.95
N GLY A 586 0.99 -18.88 -9.01
CA GLY A 586 0.02 -18.74 -10.11
C GLY A 586 -0.65 -17.37 -10.13
N SER A 587 -0.99 -16.82 -8.98
CA SER A 587 -1.72 -15.55 -8.83
C SER A 587 -0.89 -14.33 -9.17
N ARG A 588 0.42 -14.32 -8.85
CA ARG A 588 1.20 -13.08 -8.88
C ARG A 588 1.35 -12.47 -10.27
N GLY A 589 1.28 -13.30 -11.32
CA GLY A 589 1.54 -12.87 -12.69
C GLY A 589 2.90 -12.20 -12.83
N GLU A 590 2.88 -10.94 -13.29
CA GLU A 590 4.08 -10.11 -13.51
C GLU A 590 4.57 -9.43 -12.23
N SER A 591 3.84 -9.53 -11.11
CA SER A 591 4.24 -8.91 -9.84
C SER A 591 5.47 -9.60 -9.26
N ILE A 592 6.48 -8.79 -8.96
CA ILE A 592 7.69 -9.20 -8.24
C ILE A 592 7.70 -8.66 -6.80
N ARG A 593 6.77 -7.76 -6.47
CA ARG A 593 6.58 -7.19 -5.14
C ARG A 593 5.24 -7.67 -4.56
N HIS A 594 5.15 -7.84 -3.25
CA HIS A 594 3.91 -8.12 -2.54
C HIS A 594 3.84 -7.36 -1.21
N THR A 595 2.66 -6.91 -0.79
CA THR A 595 2.40 -6.39 0.56
C THR A 595 1.18 -7.08 1.16
N GLY A 596 1.19 -7.39 2.46
CA GLY A 596 0.02 -7.88 3.20
C GLY A 596 0.26 -8.00 4.71
N PRO A 597 -0.80 -8.23 5.52
CA PRO A 597 -0.76 -8.17 6.98
C PRO A 597 -0.28 -9.45 7.67
N SER A 598 -0.12 -10.55 6.92
CA SER A 598 0.17 -11.87 7.50
C SER A 598 1.67 -12.13 7.69
N THR A 599 2.02 -13.05 8.59
CA THR A 599 3.42 -13.53 8.78
C THR A 599 3.87 -14.56 7.74
N MET A 600 3.19 -14.65 6.59
CA MET A 600 3.40 -15.70 5.59
C MET A 600 4.53 -15.39 4.58
N PHE A 601 5.43 -14.46 4.90
CA PHE A 601 6.48 -13.96 4.00
C PHE A 601 7.40 -15.04 3.41
N ARG A 602 7.69 -16.12 4.14
CA ARG A 602 8.45 -17.27 3.60
C ARG A 602 7.80 -17.86 2.35
N TYR A 603 6.48 -17.96 2.35
CA TYR A 603 5.70 -18.57 1.28
C TYR A 603 5.57 -17.63 0.09
N LEU A 604 5.53 -16.31 0.34
CA LEU A 604 5.64 -15.30 -0.70
C LEU A 604 7.01 -15.41 -1.42
N PHE A 605 8.12 -15.53 -0.69
CA PHE A 605 9.42 -15.73 -1.32
C PHE A 605 9.53 -17.06 -2.07
N GLN A 606 8.97 -18.14 -1.53
CA GLN A 606 8.88 -19.44 -2.23
C GLN A 606 8.04 -19.37 -3.51
N ALA A 607 6.99 -18.54 -3.54
CA ALA A 607 6.16 -18.29 -4.71
C ALA A 607 6.84 -17.44 -5.80
N GLY A 608 8.03 -16.88 -5.51
CA GLY A 608 8.87 -16.18 -6.47
C GLY A 608 8.83 -14.65 -6.39
N TYR A 609 8.18 -14.07 -5.37
CA TYR A 609 8.30 -12.65 -5.08
C TYR A 609 9.76 -12.29 -4.72
N GLN A 610 10.22 -11.13 -5.18
CA GLN A 610 11.59 -10.63 -4.96
C GLN A 610 11.67 -9.60 -3.84
N TRP A 611 10.54 -8.97 -3.53
CA TRP A 611 10.40 -8.01 -2.44
C TRP A 611 9.05 -8.26 -1.76
N ALA A 612 9.03 -8.20 -0.43
CA ALA A 612 7.81 -8.31 0.36
C ALA A 612 7.72 -7.12 1.33
N GLY A 613 6.50 -6.70 1.65
CA GLY A 613 6.25 -5.67 2.65
C GLY A 613 5.16 -6.07 3.64
N ALA A 614 5.34 -5.66 4.88
CA ALA A 614 4.38 -5.85 5.94
C ALA A 614 3.31 -4.76 5.86
N GLU A 615 2.05 -5.16 5.85
CA GLU A 615 0.96 -4.22 6.08
C GLU A 615 0.84 -3.91 7.57
N GLN A 616 1.00 -2.63 7.91
CA GLN A 616 1.02 -2.10 9.28
C GLN A 616 -0.14 -1.15 9.50
N MET A 617 -0.29 -0.65 10.74
CA MET A 617 -1.54 -0.03 11.23
C MET A 617 -2.75 -0.96 11.12
N TYR A 618 -2.50 -2.27 11.24
CA TYR A 618 -3.50 -3.32 11.04
C TYR A 618 -3.35 -4.48 12.05
N GLY A 619 -2.20 -4.57 12.73
CA GLY A 619 -1.88 -5.66 13.67
C GLY A 619 -0.59 -5.39 14.45
N PRO A 620 -0.08 -6.36 15.22
CA PRO A 620 1.10 -6.21 16.07
C PRO A 620 2.37 -5.97 15.25
N GLU A 621 2.86 -4.74 15.25
CA GLU A 621 3.82 -4.26 14.27
C GLU A 621 5.18 -4.93 14.39
N GLU A 622 5.75 -4.98 15.60
CA GLU A 622 7.07 -5.56 15.85
C GLU A 622 7.07 -7.07 15.55
N THR A 623 5.96 -7.76 15.85
CA THR A 623 5.80 -9.19 15.53
C THR A 623 5.80 -9.43 14.02
N ILE A 624 4.99 -8.70 13.25
CA ILE A 624 4.92 -8.86 11.80
C ILE A 624 6.25 -8.47 11.13
N MET A 625 6.86 -7.36 11.57
CA MET A 625 8.19 -6.94 11.10
C MET A 625 9.28 -7.96 11.44
N SER A 626 9.14 -8.71 12.54
CA SER A 626 10.07 -9.78 12.91
C SER A 626 9.96 -10.99 11.98
N ALA A 627 8.75 -11.33 11.53
CA ALA A 627 8.54 -12.35 10.50
C ALA A 627 9.07 -11.91 9.13
N LEU A 628 8.80 -10.67 8.72
CA LEU A 628 9.30 -10.14 7.45
C LEU A 628 10.82 -10.12 7.41
N ARG A 629 11.46 -9.64 8.48
CA ARG A 629 12.92 -9.55 8.58
C ARG A 629 13.57 -10.92 8.62
N GLY A 630 13.05 -11.86 9.42
CA GLY A 630 13.58 -13.22 9.50
C GLY A 630 13.42 -13.97 8.17
N ALA A 631 12.27 -13.86 7.51
CA ALA A 631 12.08 -14.42 6.17
C ALA A 631 13.03 -13.76 5.15
N SER A 632 13.13 -12.43 5.13
CA SER A 632 14.03 -11.72 4.21
C SER A 632 15.48 -12.19 4.36
N ARG A 633 15.97 -12.38 5.59
CA ARG A 633 17.30 -12.93 5.87
C ARG A 633 17.46 -14.35 5.33
N ALA A 634 16.50 -15.24 5.60
CA ALA A 634 16.53 -16.63 5.14
C ALA A 634 16.58 -16.76 3.61
N TYR A 635 15.96 -15.85 2.87
CA TYR A 635 15.96 -15.82 1.40
C TYR A 635 16.96 -14.82 0.79
N GLY A 636 17.89 -14.29 1.59
CA GLY A 636 18.96 -13.40 1.14
C GLY A 636 18.48 -12.03 0.62
N LYS A 637 17.26 -11.61 0.94
CA LYS A 637 16.68 -10.33 0.52
C LYS A 637 17.31 -9.19 1.33
N GLN A 638 17.90 -8.24 0.61
CA GLN A 638 18.47 -7.03 1.21
C GLN A 638 17.42 -5.95 1.44
N ASP A 639 16.41 -5.89 0.55
CA ASP A 639 15.33 -4.92 0.60
C ASP A 639 13.98 -5.61 0.86
N TYR A 640 13.25 -5.05 1.81
CA TYR A 640 11.84 -5.32 2.13
C TYR A 640 11.22 -4.01 2.63
N GLY A 641 9.92 -3.96 2.94
CA GLY A 641 9.36 -2.73 3.48
C GLY A 641 7.98 -2.87 4.10
N SER A 642 7.18 -1.80 4.00
CA SER A 642 5.88 -1.72 4.66
C SER A 642 4.85 -0.95 3.83
N LEU A 643 3.59 -1.30 4.05
CA LEU A 643 2.41 -0.55 3.60
C LEU A 643 1.58 -0.20 4.83
N HIS A 644 1.14 1.06 5.00
CA HIS A 644 0.48 1.51 6.23
C HIS A 644 -1.00 1.81 5.96
N ALA A 645 -1.88 0.95 6.45
CA ALA A 645 -3.33 1.00 6.26
C ALA A 645 -3.97 2.06 7.18
N MET A 646 -3.92 3.32 6.77
CA MET A 646 -4.31 4.45 7.62
C MET A 646 -5.80 4.51 7.95
N GLN A 647 -6.67 3.93 7.12
CA GLN A 647 -8.13 4.01 7.29
C GLN A 647 -8.73 2.79 8.02
N TRP A 648 -8.08 1.63 7.92
CA TRP A 648 -8.66 0.35 8.31
C TRP A 648 -8.19 -0.10 9.70
N GLY A 649 -9.13 -0.36 10.62
CA GLY A 649 -8.80 -0.83 11.97
C GLY A 649 -8.17 0.21 12.90
N SER A 650 -8.04 1.46 12.43
CA SER A 650 -7.29 2.53 13.08
C SER A 650 -8.15 3.61 13.73
N SER A 651 -9.48 3.54 13.62
CA SER A 651 -10.39 4.57 14.15
C SER A 651 -10.19 4.91 15.64
N PRO A 652 -10.55 6.13 16.11
CA PRO A 652 -11.07 7.27 15.34
C PRO A 652 -9.96 8.05 14.60
N PHE A 653 -10.22 8.45 13.35
CA PHE A 653 -9.25 9.12 12.47
C PHE A 653 -9.02 10.61 12.81
N THR A 654 -10.02 11.25 13.42
CA THR A 654 -10.02 12.70 13.65
C THR A 654 -9.29 13.12 14.93
N THR A 655 -8.77 12.17 15.70
CA THR A 655 -8.08 12.48 16.95
C THR A 655 -6.56 12.56 16.73
N PRO A 656 -5.84 13.42 17.48
CA PRO A 656 -4.39 13.57 17.31
C PRO A 656 -3.58 12.28 17.54
N GLU A 657 -4.12 11.35 18.32
CA GLU A 657 -3.51 10.05 18.59
C GLU A 657 -3.40 9.21 17.31
N HIS A 658 -4.27 9.42 16.31
CA HIS A 658 -4.18 8.72 15.03
C HIS A 658 -2.94 9.13 14.24
N ALA A 659 -2.68 10.44 14.10
CA ALA A 659 -1.48 10.94 13.45
C ALA A 659 -0.20 10.50 14.18
N LEU A 660 -0.26 10.40 15.52
CA LEU A 660 0.85 9.86 16.31
C LEU A 660 1.07 8.38 15.98
N ARG A 661 0.02 7.57 15.92
CA ARG A 661 0.12 6.15 15.53
C ARG A 661 0.69 5.98 14.12
N LEU A 662 0.35 6.85 13.17
CA LEU A 662 0.99 6.88 11.84
C LEU A 662 2.50 7.11 11.97
N TYR A 663 2.91 8.15 12.70
CA TYR A 663 4.34 8.42 12.94
C TYR A 663 5.05 7.21 13.56
N LEU A 664 4.46 6.62 14.61
CA LEU A 664 5.02 5.44 15.27
C LEU A 664 5.14 4.26 14.30
N SER A 665 4.13 4.03 13.46
CA SER A 665 4.14 2.95 12.49
C SER A 665 5.29 3.09 11.48
N LEU A 666 5.46 4.29 10.94
CA LEU A 666 6.55 4.62 10.03
C LEU A 666 7.93 4.46 10.72
N ALA A 667 8.06 4.96 11.96
CA ALA A 667 9.29 4.87 12.72
C ALA A 667 9.65 3.42 13.10
N THR A 668 8.67 2.61 13.50
CA THR A 668 8.81 1.17 13.75
C THR A 668 9.29 0.46 12.49
N ALA A 669 8.65 0.70 11.34
CA ALA A 669 9.12 0.16 10.06
C ALA A 669 10.59 0.52 9.78
N TYR A 670 10.95 1.80 9.92
CA TYR A 670 12.30 2.28 9.67
C TYR A 670 13.33 1.61 10.59
N MET A 671 13.10 1.60 11.91
CA MET A 671 14.05 1.06 12.87
C MET A 671 14.16 -0.47 12.76
N HIS A 672 13.14 -1.16 12.24
CA HIS A 672 13.15 -2.59 11.93
C HIS A 672 13.70 -2.95 10.55
N GLY A 673 14.09 -1.97 9.73
CA GLY A 673 14.84 -2.18 8.49
C GLY A 673 14.04 -2.06 7.19
N SER A 674 12.79 -1.60 7.23
CA SER A 674 12.02 -1.30 6.01
C SER A 674 12.77 -0.31 5.13
N SER A 675 12.95 -0.65 3.87
CA SER A 675 13.63 0.17 2.85
C SER A 675 12.66 0.99 2.01
N HIS A 676 11.40 0.57 1.96
CA HIS A 676 10.31 1.27 1.27
C HIS A 676 9.12 1.31 2.22
N LEU A 677 8.65 2.50 2.55
CA LEU A 677 7.49 2.76 3.37
C LEU A 677 6.44 3.43 2.48
N ASN A 678 5.24 2.87 2.43
CA ASN A 678 4.16 3.43 1.64
C ASN A 678 2.91 3.56 2.50
N THR A 679 2.39 4.77 2.69
CA THR A 679 1.05 4.90 3.24
C THR A 679 0.02 4.50 2.18
N GLU A 680 -1.02 3.79 2.59
CA GLU A 680 -2.00 3.27 1.64
C GLU A 680 -2.81 4.41 1.00
N GLU A 681 -3.45 5.24 1.83
CA GLU A 681 -4.10 6.51 1.46
C GLU A 681 -4.43 7.37 2.70
N ALA A 682 -5.11 8.51 2.51
CA ALA A 682 -5.69 9.40 3.53
C ALA A 682 -4.88 10.67 3.90
N LEU A 683 -3.89 11.07 3.10
CA LEU A 683 -3.28 12.41 3.23
C LEU A 683 -3.94 13.44 2.31
N TRP A 684 -4.52 13.01 1.19
CA TRP A 684 -5.30 13.88 0.29
C TRP A 684 -6.75 14.03 0.77
N THR A 685 -7.44 12.89 0.92
CA THR A 685 -8.81 12.75 1.42
C THR A 685 -8.99 11.36 2.03
N ASP A 686 -9.90 11.22 3.00
CA ASP A 686 -10.32 9.94 3.55
C ASP A 686 -11.78 9.59 3.21
N GLU A 687 -12.22 8.37 3.55
CA GLU A 687 -13.62 7.93 3.36
C GLU A 687 -14.63 8.55 4.35
N TYR A 688 -14.14 9.33 5.32
CA TYR A 688 -14.90 9.93 6.42
C TYR A 688 -15.01 11.46 6.32
N ALA A 689 -14.71 12.03 5.14
CA ALA A 689 -14.78 13.45 4.82
C ALA A 689 -13.71 14.35 5.49
N ASN A 690 -12.58 13.78 5.90
CA ASN A 690 -11.40 14.56 6.27
C ASN A 690 -10.45 14.63 5.08
N ASP A 691 -9.81 15.78 4.89
CA ASP A 691 -8.92 16.04 3.76
C ASP A 691 -7.68 16.82 4.18
N ARG A 692 -6.79 17.09 3.22
CA ARG A 692 -5.57 17.88 3.43
C ARG A 692 -5.78 19.29 4.01
N TYR A 693 -7.00 19.83 3.99
CA TYR A 693 -7.31 21.13 4.58
C TYR A 693 -7.83 21.03 6.01
N SER A 694 -8.36 19.87 6.38
CA SER A 694 -8.84 19.57 7.74
C SER A 694 -7.69 19.57 8.76
N GLU A 695 -8.04 19.76 10.04
CA GLU A 695 -7.06 19.71 11.13
C GLU A 695 -6.39 18.33 11.22
N SER A 696 -7.15 17.25 11.11
CA SER A 696 -6.60 15.89 11.11
C SER A 696 -5.70 15.66 9.90
N GLY A 697 -6.10 16.06 8.69
CA GLY A 697 -5.25 15.91 7.49
C GLY A 697 -3.89 16.61 7.64
N LYS A 698 -3.86 17.82 8.20
CA LYS A 698 -2.61 18.54 8.50
C LYS A 698 -1.74 17.84 9.54
N GLN A 699 -2.34 17.22 10.54
CA GLN A 699 -1.61 16.45 11.56
C GLN A 699 -1.00 15.17 10.97
N HIS A 700 -1.70 14.48 10.08
CA HIS A 700 -1.16 13.31 9.36
C HIS A 700 -0.04 13.70 8.41
N GLN A 701 -0.21 14.81 7.67
CA GLN A 701 0.86 15.35 6.84
C GLN A 701 2.08 15.69 7.70
N TYR A 702 1.89 16.35 8.86
CA TYR A 702 2.99 16.61 9.80
C TYR A 702 3.71 15.32 10.21
N ALA A 703 2.98 14.25 10.58
CA ALA A 703 3.57 12.95 10.92
C ALA A 703 4.41 12.35 9.77
N GLN A 704 3.88 12.40 8.54
CA GLN A 704 4.58 11.96 7.32
C GLN A 704 5.86 12.77 7.10
N ASN A 705 5.78 14.10 7.20
CA ASN A 705 6.90 15.02 7.00
C ASN A 705 8.00 14.84 8.06
N GLN A 706 7.65 14.61 9.33
CA GLN A 706 8.64 14.33 10.38
C GLN A 706 9.47 13.08 10.04
N MET A 707 8.83 12.03 9.54
CA MET A 707 9.55 10.82 9.12
C MET A 707 10.38 11.07 7.84
N LEU A 708 9.84 11.80 6.85
CA LEU A 708 10.56 12.10 5.62
C LEU A 708 11.82 12.94 5.90
N ASP A 709 11.71 13.97 6.73
CA ASP A 709 12.84 14.81 7.13
C ASP A 709 13.94 13.96 7.77
N TYR A 710 13.56 13.02 8.63
CA TYR A 710 14.50 12.08 9.24
C TYR A 710 15.18 11.19 8.18
N ILE A 711 14.39 10.53 7.31
CA ILE A 711 14.88 9.65 6.23
C ILE A 711 15.85 10.38 5.29
N GLU A 712 15.57 11.63 4.97
CA GLU A 712 16.35 12.39 4.01
C GLU A 712 17.66 12.94 4.59
N THR A 713 17.73 13.13 5.92
CA THR A 713 18.89 13.71 6.63
C THR A 713 19.82 12.67 7.28
N HIS A 714 19.34 11.44 7.52
CA HIS A 714 20.10 10.40 8.21
C HIS A 714 20.63 9.31 7.27
N SER A 715 21.74 8.70 7.67
CA SER A 715 22.28 7.49 7.03
C SER A 715 21.96 6.23 7.84
N ARG A 716 21.07 5.35 7.35
CA ARG A 716 20.88 4.04 7.98
C ARG A 716 22.03 3.10 7.63
N LEU A 717 23.00 3.01 8.53
CA LEU A 717 24.20 2.19 8.37
C LEU A 717 24.16 0.92 9.23
N GLY A 718 24.86 -0.11 8.76
CA GLY A 718 25.08 -1.34 9.51
C GLY A 718 23.96 -2.37 9.35
N LYS A 719 23.91 -3.30 10.30
CA LYS A 719 22.89 -4.36 10.35
C LYS A 719 22.17 -4.34 11.67
N LEU A 720 20.85 -4.50 11.62
CA LEU A 720 20.04 -4.70 12.81
C LEU A 720 20.50 -5.94 13.58
N LYS A 721 20.86 -5.75 14.85
CA LYS A 721 21.37 -6.77 15.75
C LYS A 721 20.21 -7.50 16.44
N THR A 722 20.09 -8.80 16.18
CA THR A 722 19.16 -9.71 16.86
C THR A 722 19.93 -10.95 17.31
N ASN A 723 19.97 -11.22 18.61
CA ASN A 723 20.68 -12.39 19.15
C ASN A 723 19.79 -13.64 19.22
N ILE A 724 18.48 -13.47 19.20
CA ILE A 724 17.50 -14.54 19.35
C ILE A 724 16.65 -14.63 18.09
N ALA A 725 16.44 -15.85 17.61
CA ALA A 725 15.43 -16.14 16.59
C ALA A 725 14.46 -17.21 17.08
N VAL A 726 13.18 -16.94 16.89
CA VAL A 726 12.10 -17.92 16.96
C VAL A 726 12.00 -18.61 15.61
N LEU A 727 12.11 -19.93 15.58
CA LEU A 727 12.02 -20.70 14.35
C LEU A 727 10.55 -20.85 13.94
N GLN A 728 10.25 -20.40 12.72
CA GLN A 728 9.02 -20.78 12.01
C GLN A 728 9.28 -22.14 11.34
N GLY A 729 8.77 -23.19 11.97
CA GLY A 729 9.00 -24.57 11.56
C GLY A 729 8.47 -24.90 10.16
N ARG A 730 8.91 -26.04 9.62
CA ARG A 730 8.50 -26.52 8.30
C ARG A 730 7.00 -26.77 8.31
N ASN A 731 6.30 -26.31 7.27
CA ASN A 731 4.84 -26.43 7.12
C ASN A 731 4.03 -25.68 8.19
N CYS A 732 4.61 -24.65 8.82
CA CYS A 732 3.90 -23.84 9.80
C CYS A 732 2.82 -22.97 9.14
N SER A 733 1.58 -23.10 9.64
CA SER A 733 0.39 -22.38 9.15
C SER A 733 0.13 -21.06 9.86
N TRP A 734 0.99 -20.64 10.79
CA TRP A 734 0.74 -19.48 11.64
C TRP A 734 0.94 -18.16 10.87
N LYS A 735 -0.12 -17.33 10.87
CA LYS A 735 -0.20 -16.06 10.12
C LYS A 735 -0.22 -14.80 10.98
N CYS A 736 -0.28 -14.93 12.32
CA CYS A 736 -0.57 -13.85 13.28
C CYS A 736 -1.93 -13.15 13.11
N PHE A 737 -2.39 -12.94 11.87
CA PHE A 737 -3.60 -12.23 11.50
C PHE A 737 -4.82 -13.17 11.52
N GLY A 738 -5.67 -13.08 12.54
CA GLY A 738 -6.81 -14.00 12.73
C GLY A 738 -6.42 -15.28 13.46
N ARG A 739 -7.11 -15.63 14.55
CA ARG A 739 -7.11 -16.99 15.14
C ARG A 739 -8.08 -17.95 14.42
N THR A 740 -7.97 -18.03 13.10
CA THR A 740 -8.80 -18.91 12.25
C THR A 740 -8.11 -20.24 11.95
N SER A 741 -8.80 -21.15 11.25
CA SER A 741 -8.27 -22.47 10.91
C SER A 741 -6.93 -22.46 10.16
N MET A 742 -6.12 -23.48 10.44
CA MET A 742 -4.89 -23.81 9.74
C MET A 742 -5.17 -24.06 8.26
N TRP A 743 -4.32 -23.48 7.41
CA TRP A 743 -4.46 -23.55 5.96
C TRP A 743 -5.84 -23.09 5.44
N SER A 744 -6.59 -22.35 6.25
CA SER A 744 -7.96 -21.93 5.94
C SER A 744 -8.85 -23.11 5.53
N GLN A 745 -8.60 -24.28 6.09
CA GLN A 745 -9.40 -25.46 5.80
C GLN A 745 -10.57 -25.59 6.78
N LYS A 746 -11.65 -26.22 6.34
CA LYS A 746 -12.81 -26.56 7.18
C LYS A 746 -12.65 -27.96 7.75
N GLY A 747 -13.11 -28.13 8.99
CA GLY A 747 -13.06 -29.39 9.72
C GLY A 747 -12.43 -29.23 11.10
N GLU A 748 -12.69 -30.20 11.98
CA GLU A 748 -12.21 -30.18 13.37
C GLU A 748 -10.68 -30.23 13.47
N LYS A 749 -10.03 -31.06 12.64
CA LYS A 749 -8.56 -31.20 12.64
C LYS A 749 -7.80 -29.93 12.24
N TRP A 750 -8.46 -28.97 11.60
CA TRP A 750 -7.83 -27.75 11.09
C TRP A 750 -8.01 -26.55 12.01
N GLN A 751 -8.68 -26.69 13.17
CA GLN A 751 -8.92 -25.56 14.07
C GLN A 751 -7.61 -24.95 14.58
N PHE A 752 -7.65 -23.66 14.93
CA PHE A 752 -6.54 -23.03 15.64
C PHE A 752 -6.39 -23.68 17.02
N ASP A 753 -5.21 -24.17 17.35
CA ASP A 753 -4.99 -25.01 18.52
C ASP A 753 -3.71 -24.66 19.30
N LYS A 754 -3.31 -25.56 20.21
CA LYS A 754 -2.10 -25.42 21.04
C LYS A 754 -0.83 -25.24 20.22
N VAL A 755 -0.77 -25.79 19.01
CA VAL A 755 0.37 -25.58 18.13
C VAL A 755 0.47 -24.11 17.75
N ASN A 756 -0.60 -23.51 17.25
CA ASN A 756 -0.60 -22.10 16.87
C ASN A 756 -0.53 -21.15 18.09
N GLU A 757 -1.18 -21.48 19.21
CA GLU A 757 -1.09 -20.73 20.48
C GLU A 757 0.34 -20.67 21.04
N SER A 758 1.26 -21.54 20.60
CA SER A 758 2.65 -21.49 21.06
C SER A 758 3.34 -20.17 20.71
N PHE A 759 2.90 -19.51 19.64
CA PHE A 759 3.39 -18.17 19.28
C PHE A 759 2.95 -17.08 20.27
N ASP A 760 1.95 -17.32 21.13
CA ASP A 760 1.61 -16.38 22.21
C ASP A 760 2.78 -16.16 23.18
N LEU A 761 3.76 -17.07 23.23
CA LEU A 761 5.01 -16.87 24.01
C LEU A 761 5.92 -15.77 23.45
N LEU A 762 5.61 -15.19 22.28
CA LEU A 762 6.28 -13.98 21.80
C LEU A 762 6.09 -12.80 22.76
N HIS A 763 5.09 -12.82 23.63
CA HIS A 763 4.91 -11.81 24.68
C HIS A 763 6.11 -11.68 25.63
N VAL A 764 7.01 -12.67 25.69
CA VAL A 764 8.29 -12.53 26.42
C VAL A 764 9.14 -11.40 25.82
N PHE A 765 9.13 -11.28 24.49
CA PHE A 765 9.91 -10.28 23.75
C PHE A 765 9.08 -9.04 23.41
N TYR A 766 7.78 -9.22 23.18
CA TYR A 766 6.83 -8.21 22.73
C TYR A 766 5.58 -8.23 23.63
N PRO A 767 5.69 -7.85 24.91
CA PRO A 767 4.66 -8.07 25.93
C PRO A 767 3.34 -7.33 25.71
N ASP A 768 3.34 -6.19 25.00
CA ASP A 768 2.12 -5.45 24.70
C ASP A 768 1.47 -5.91 23.38
N ASN A 769 2.18 -6.64 22.52
CA ASN A 769 1.63 -7.08 21.23
C ASN A 769 0.47 -8.08 21.44
N ILE A 770 -0.67 -7.82 20.80
CA ILE A 770 -1.81 -8.72 20.78
C ILE A 770 -1.86 -9.45 19.44
N LEU A 771 -1.55 -10.75 19.45
CA LEU A 771 -1.44 -11.63 18.27
C LEU A 771 -2.80 -12.07 17.70
N ASP A 772 -3.71 -11.11 17.51
CA ASP A 772 -4.98 -11.21 16.75
C ASP A 772 -5.71 -9.84 16.70
N ALA A 773 -5.05 -8.74 17.07
CA ALA A 773 -5.72 -7.45 17.18
C ALA A 773 -5.89 -6.80 15.80
N CYS A 774 -7.12 -6.40 15.49
CA CYS A 774 -7.44 -5.52 14.37
C CYS A 774 -7.74 -4.08 14.84
N ALA A 775 -7.44 -3.78 16.11
CA ALA A 775 -7.64 -2.48 16.75
C ALA A 775 -6.30 -1.94 17.28
N PRO A 776 -6.18 -0.63 17.55
CA PRO A 776 -4.91 0.01 17.89
C PRO A 776 -4.24 -0.53 19.16
N GLU A 777 -5.03 -1.08 20.07
CA GLU A 777 -4.55 -1.74 21.27
C GLU A 777 -3.68 -2.95 20.90
N GLY A 778 -2.40 -2.89 21.29
CA GLY A 778 -1.44 -3.97 21.07
C GLY A 778 -0.72 -3.95 19.73
N TRP A 779 -0.80 -2.84 18.97
CA TRP A 779 0.05 -2.65 17.78
C TRP A 779 1.51 -2.46 18.12
N PHE A 780 1.79 -1.61 19.11
CA PHE A 780 3.15 -1.26 19.53
C PHE A 780 3.51 -1.93 20.84
N THR A 781 4.77 -2.29 21.01
CA THR A 781 5.26 -2.94 22.24
C THR A 781 6.59 -2.40 22.72
N LEU A 782 6.78 -2.39 24.04
CA LEU A 782 8.13 -2.21 24.57
C LEU A 782 8.99 -3.42 24.20
N THR A 783 10.31 -3.24 24.11
CA THR A 783 11.25 -4.30 23.73
C THR A 783 12.24 -4.56 24.87
N PRO A 784 11.87 -5.29 25.93
CA PRO A 784 12.65 -5.39 27.17
C PRO A 784 14.04 -6.01 26.96
N TYR A 785 14.17 -6.86 25.93
CA TYR A 785 15.41 -7.54 25.57
C TYR A 785 15.94 -7.13 24.19
N GLY A 786 15.34 -6.12 23.55
CA GLY A 786 15.55 -5.79 22.13
C GLY A 786 14.75 -6.68 21.18
N SER A 787 15.02 -6.57 19.88
CA SER A 787 14.26 -7.28 18.84
C SER A 787 14.67 -8.73 18.64
N VAL A 788 13.70 -9.57 18.31
CA VAL A 788 13.90 -10.98 17.90
C VAL A 788 13.41 -11.20 16.48
N ASP A 789 13.97 -12.18 15.77
CA ASP A 789 13.47 -12.56 14.43
C ASP A 789 12.54 -13.77 14.51
N ILE A 790 11.58 -13.84 13.59
CA ILE A 790 10.87 -15.09 13.29
C ILE A 790 11.49 -15.67 12.01
N LEU A 791 12.35 -16.67 12.18
CA LEU A 791 13.24 -17.19 11.15
C LEU A 791 12.70 -18.49 10.55
N PRO A 792 12.49 -18.59 9.22
CA PRO A 792 12.16 -19.86 8.57
C PRO A 792 13.25 -20.92 8.81
N ILE A 793 12.84 -22.14 9.16
CA ILE A 793 13.77 -23.24 9.47
C ILE A 793 14.70 -23.62 8.29
N GLU A 794 14.29 -23.33 7.06
CA GLU A 794 15.09 -23.53 5.85
C GLU A 794 16.26 -22.54 5.69
N ALA A 795 16.42 -21.56 6.58
CA ALA A 795 17.54 -20.63 6.56
C ALA A 795 18.90 -21.36 6.47
N ASP A 796 19.83 -20.79 5.71
CA ASP A 796 21.16 -21.37 5.55
C ASP A 796 22.03 -21.23 6.81
N ASP A 797 23.15 -21.95 6.85
CA ASP A 797 24.09 -21.90 7.97
C ASP A 797 24.57 -20.48 8.26
N ARG A 798 24.88 -19.68 7.24
CA ARG A 798 25.43 -18.33 7.42
C ARG A 798 24.41 -17.40 8.08
N VAL A 799 23.13 -17.59 7.80
CA VAL A 799 22.02 -16.86 8.44
C VAL A 799 21.84 -17.36 9.87
N MET A 800 21.73 -18.68 10.09
CA MET A 800 21.54 -19.25 11.44
C MET A 800 22.67 -18.88 12.40
N GLN A 801 23.93 -18.84 11.94
CA GLN A 801 25.10 -18.50 12.75
C GLN A 801 25.18 -17.01 13.16
N GLN A 802 24.26 -16.16 12.69
CA GLN A 802 24.17 -14.76 13.17
C GLN A 802 23.49 -14.65 14.52
N TYR A 803 22.73 -15.68 14.92
CA TYR A 803 22.02 -15.74 16.19
C TYR A 803 22.86 -16.47 17.25
N ARG A 804 22.50 -16.29 18.52
CA ARG A 804 23.05 -17.01 19.67
C ARG A 804 22.06 -18.04 20.21
N VAL A 805 20.77 -17.75 20.08
CA VAL A 805 19.68 -18.62 20.53
C VAL A 805 18.70 -18.87 19.39
N LEU A 806 18.37 -20.13 19.15
CA LEU A 806 17.26 -20.56 18.32
C LEU A 806 16.19 -21.20 19.21
N VAL A 807 14.94 -20.76 19.06
CA VAL A 807 13.80 -21.23 19.86
C VAL A 807 12.76 -21.79 18.92
N PHE A 808 12.39 -23.05 19.09
CA PHE A 808 11.21 -23.58 18.41
C PHE A 808 9.93 -23.06 19.08
N LEU A 809 8.98 -22.61 18.25
CA LEU A 809 7.58 -22.46 18.61
C LEU A 809 6.73 -23.13 17.50
N GLY A 810 5.49 -23.44 17.84
CA GLY A 810 4.47 -23.94 16.91
C GLY A 810 4.85 -25.16 16.10
N TRP A 811 4.24 -25.30 14.92
CA TRP A 811 4.34 -26.52 14.12
C TRP A 811 5.73 -26.67 13.48
N ASN A 812 6.30 -27.87 13.55
CA ASN A 812 7.43 -28.26 12.72
C ASN A 812 7.30 -29.70 12.23
N THR A 813 7.39 -29.90 10.93
CA THR A 813 7.62 -31.23 10.34
C THR A 813 9.12 -31.51 10.24
N PHE A 814 9.58 -32.62 10.82
CA PHE A 814 10.99 -33.04 10.81
C PHE A 814 11.52 -33.22 9.38
N HIS A 815 12.70 -32.66 9.13
CA HIS A 815 13.48 -32.92 7.93
C HIS A 815 14.97 -33.00 8.30
N ALA A 816 15.67 -34.04 7.84
CA ALA A 816 17.04 -34.31 8.26
C ALA A 816 18.01 -33.17 7.95
N ASP A 817 17.86 -32.51 6.79
CA ASP A 817 18.74 -31.40 6.41
C ASP A 817 18.60 -30.19 7.33
N ASP A 818 17.40 -29.91 7.82
CA ASP A 818 17.16 -28.81 8.75
C ASP A 818 17.85 -29.09 10.08
N PHE A 819 17.66 -30.29 10.61
CA PHE A 819 18.30 -30.72 11.85
C PHE A 819 19.82 -30.84 11.73
N ARG A 820 20.35 -31.12 10.53
CA ARG A 820 21.79 -31.07 10.28
C ARG A 820 22.33 -29.64 10.38
N ARG A 821 21.62 -28.63 9.86
CA ARG A 821 22.00 -27.21 10.00
C ARG A 821 21.90 -26.75 11.46
N ILE A 822 20.80 -27.10 12.12
CA ILE A 822 20.60 -26.81 13.55
C ILE A 822 21.68 -27.47 14.41
N ARG A 823 22.06 -28.71 14.12
CA ARG A 823 23.18 -29.38 14.81
C ARG A 823 24.48 -28.61 14.63
N ARG A 824 24.81 -28.15 13.41
CA ARG A 824 25.99 -27.32 13.18
C ARG A 824 25.92 -25.97 13.92
N PHE A 825 24.73 -25.37 14.03
CA PHE A 825 24.50 -24.19 14.87
C PHE A 825 24.88 -24.43 16.32
N VAL A 826 24.37 -25.51 16.92
CA VAL A 826 24.68 -25.85 18.31
C VAL A 826 26.16 -26.20 18.49
N GLU A 827 26.73 -27.04 17.61
CA GLU A 827 28.14 -27.44 17.68
C GLU A 827 29.10 -26.25 17.62
N GLN A 828 28.71 -25.16 16.95
CA GLN A 828 29.49 -23.93 16.82
C GLN A 828 29.28 -22.92 17.97
N GLY A 829 28.45 -23.23 18.96
CA GLY A 829 28.25 -22.40 20.16
C GLY A 829 26.84 -21.86 20.35
N GLY A 830 25.90 -22.22 19.47
CA GLY A 830 24.51 -21.82 19.59
C GLY A 830 23.76 -22.54 20.73
N THR A 831 22.74 -21.88 21.28
CA THR A 831 21.76 -22.51 22.19
C THR A 831 20.47 -22.79 21.43
N LEU A 832 20.00 -24.03 21.48
CA LEU A 832 18.74 -24.44 20.88
C LEU A 832 17.72 -24.78 21.97
N VAL A 833 16.49 -24.28 21.87
CA VAL A 833 15.37 -24.66 22.74
C VAL A 833 14.31 -25.37 21.90
N LEU A 834 13.92 -26.59 22.31
CA LEU A 834 12.81 -27.31 21.70
C LEU A 834 12.12 -28.28 22.67
N SER A 835 10.87 -28.61 22.37
CA SER A 835 10.20 -29.80 22.89
C SER A 835 10.20 -30.96 21.89
N ALA A 836 9.93 -32.17 22.40
CA ALA A 836 9.76 -33.37 21.59
C ALA A 836 8.69 -33.23 20.50
N ALA A 837 7.68 -32.38 20.70
CA ALA A 837 6.65 -32.12 19.69
C ALA A 837 7.23 -31.53 18.38
N HIS A 838 8.37 -30.84 18.43
CA HIS A 838 9.01 -30.26 17.23
C HIS A 838 9.83 -31.28 16.42
N LEU A 839 9.98 -32.51 16.92
CA LEU A 839 10.63 -33.64 16.23
C LEU A 839 9.63 -34.45 15.37
N ASN A 840 8.45 -33.87 15.11
CA ASN A 840 7.31 -34.57 14.53
C ASN A 840 7.54 -35.02 13.09
N LYS A 841 7.35 -36.31 12.80
CA LYS A 841 7.29 -36.85 11.42
C LYS A 841 5.88 -36.80 10.83
N ASN A 842 4.85 -36.72 11.66
CA ASN A 842 3.46 -36.79 11.20
C ASN A 842 3.12 -35.49 10.47
N LEU A 843 2.23 -35.59 9.48
CA LEU A 843 1.75 -34.46 8.69
C LEU A 843 0.32 -34.08 9.06
N GLN A 844 -0.43 -34.98 9.72
CA GLN A 844 -1.80 -34.72 10.13
C GLN A 844 -1.81 -33.84 11.41
N PRO A 845 -2.54 -32.72 11.42
CA PRO A 845 -2.58 -31.80 12.55
C PRO A 845 -3.26 -32.39 13.81
N ASP A 846 -4.17 -33.35 13.63
CA ASP A 846 -4.90 -34.04 14.69
C ASP A 846 -4.21 -35.31 15.21
N GLU A 847 -3.10 -35.73 14.60
CA GLU A 847 -2.29 -36.84 15.11
C GLU A 847 -1.30 -36.37 16.18
N VAL A 848 -1.17 -37.17 17.24
CA VAL A 848 -0.14 -36.94 18.26
C VAL A 848 1.24 -36.95 17.60
N PRO A 849 2.14 -35.99 17.90
CA PRO A 849 3.45 -35.95 17.28
C PRO A 849 4.24 -37.26 17.50
N ALA A 850 4.88 -37.74 16.44
CA ALA A 850 5.69 -38.97 16.46
C ALA A 850 7.10 -38.71 15.94
N PHE A 851 8.08 -39.48 16.40
CA PHE A 851 9.46 -39.34 15.95
C PHE A 851 9.70 -40.06 14.62
N PRO A 852 10.64 -39.56 13.78
CA PRO A 852 11.09 -40.24 12.57
C PRO A 852 11.64 -41.64 12.89
N GLU A 853 11.53 -42.55 11.92
CA GLU A 853 12.18 -43.87 11.99
C GLU A 853 13.69 -43.74 11.80
N ASN A 854 14.11 -42.90 10.85
CA ASN A 854 15.50 -42.48 10.72
C ASN A 854 15.73 -41.22 11.56
N ASP A 855 16.12 -41.41 12.82
CA ASP A 855 16.38 -40.35 13.79
C ASP A 855 17.87 -40.01 13.94
N GLN A 856 18.73 -40.41 12.98
CA GLN A 856 20.19 -40.26 13.10
C GLN A 856 20.62 -38.82 13.45
N GLU A 857 20.10 -37.80 12.74
CA GLU A 857 20.45 -36.40 13.04
C GLU A 857 19.90 -35.93 14.40
N ILE A 858 18.78 -36.52 14.87
CA ILE A 858 18.25 -36.26 16.22
C ILE A 858 19.16 -36.89 17.27
N CYS A 859 19.60 -38.14 17.08
CA CYS A 859 20.54 -38.82 17.98
C CYS A 859 21.89 -38.09 18.03
N LEU A 860 22.40 -37.60 16.90
CA LEU A 860 23.61 -36.77 16.87
C LEU A 860 23.42 -35.45 17.63
N LEU A 861 22.21 -34.88 17.63
CA LEU A 861 21.90 -33.63 18.34
C LEU A 861 21.60 -33.85 19.83
N LEU A 862 20.77 -34.82 20.20
CA LEU A 862 20.22 -35.01 21.55
C LEU A 862 20.83 -36.22 22.29
N GLY A 863 21.55 -37.10 21.60
CA GLY A 863 22.11 -38.34 22.13
C GLY A 863 21.17 -39.54 21.96
N ASP A 864 21.73 -40.75 21.91
CA ASP A 864 20.97 -41.98 21.65
C ASP A 864 19.86 -42.27 22.68
N ASN A 865 19.99 -41.72 23.89
CA ASN A 865 19.03 -41.88 24.98
C ASN A 865 17.92 -40.81 24.99
N TYR A 866 17.83 -39.91 23.99
CA TYR A 866 16.89 -38.78 24.03
C TYR A 866 15.42 -39.19 24.23
N ARG A 867 15.02 -40.35 23.69
CA ARG A 867 13.67 -40.92 23.83
C ARG A 867 13.35 -41.37 25.26
N SER A 868 14.37 -41.61 26.08
CA SER A 868 14.22 -42.09 27.46
C SER A 868 14.15 -40.98 28.50
N LEU A 869 14.55 -39.76 28.14
CA LEU A 869 14.52 -38.58 29.02
C LEU A 869 13.08 -38.29 29.47
N LYS A 870 12.90 -37.85 30.72
CA LYS A 870 11.57 -37.61 31.34
C LYS A 870 11.36 -36.19 31.85
N SER A 871 12.43 -35.43 32.01
CA SER A 871 12.42 -34.04 32.48
C SER A 871 13.20 -33.16 31.50
N LYS A 872 12.98 -31.84 31.60
CA LYS A 872 13.85 -30.85 30.95
C LYS A 872 15.31 -31.22 31.17
N THR A 873 16.07 -31.28 30.09
CA THR A 873 17.48 -31.69 30.10
C THR A 873 18.28 -30.71 29.26
N GLU A 874 19.39 -30.21 29.82
CA GLU A 874 20.40 -29.49 29.05
C GLU A 874 21.43 -30.47 28.52
N ILE A 875 21.69 -30.40 27.21
CA ILE A 875 22.53 -31.35 26.49
C ILE A 875 23.64 -30.58 25.78
N ASP A 876 24.87 -30.73 26.24
CA ASP A 876 26.04 -30.10 25.61
C ASP A 876 26.39 -30.78 24.29
N ARG A 877 26.60 -29.98 23.24
CA ARG A 877 27.03 -30.45 21.91
C ARG A 877 28.02 -29.48 21.30
N GLY A 878 29.24 -29.95 21.05
CA GLY A 878 30.33 -29.09 20.60
C GLY A 878 30.57 -27.96 21.59
N LYS A 879 30.45 -26.71 21.12
CA LYS A 879 30.61 -25.50 21.96
C LYS A 879 29.30 -24.94 22.51
N GLY A 880 28.16 -25.48 22.09
CA GLY A 880 26.83 -25.00 22.46
C GLY A 880 26.04 -26.05 23.21
N ARG A 881 24.75 -25.80 23.36
CA ARG A 881 23.84 -26.67 24.12
C ARG A 881 22.43 -26.70 23.55
N VAL A 882 21.72 -27.76 23.89
CA VAL A 882 20.29 -27.91 23.63
C VAL A 882 19.54 -27.96 24.95
N ILE A 883 18.50 -27.13 25.10
CA ILE A 883 17.53 -27.22 26.18
C ILE A 883 16.33 -28.00 25.64
N TYR A 884 16.24 -29.27 26.04
CA TYR A 884 15.28 -30.22 25.51
C TYR A 884 14.17 -30.55 26.52
N TYR A 885 12.92 -30.33 26.11
CA TYR A 885 11.71 -30.76 26.82
C TYR A 885 11.23 -32.09 26.22
N PRO A 886 11.46 -33.25 26.87
CA PRO A 886 11.16 -34.55 26.28
C PRO A 886 9.67 -34.89 26.19
N GLN A 887 8.79 -34.05 26.76
CA GLN A 887 7.34 -34.21 26.66
C GLN A 887 6.87 -33.89 25.24
N VAL A 888 5.99 -34.73 24.70
CA VAL A 888 5.32 -34.50 23.41
C VAL A 888 4.20 -33.47 23.61
N LEU A 889 4.60 -32.26 23.97
CA LEU A 889 3.76 -31.11 24.23
C LEU A 889 4.33 -29.90 23.50
N TYR A 890 3.46 -29.07 22.95
CA TYR A 890 3.83 -27.78 22.40
C TYR A 890 4.02 -26.73 23.51
N PRO A 891 4.84 -25.69 23.29
CA PRO A 891 5.18 -24.70 24.32
C PRO A 891 3.98 -24.00 24.98
N SER A 892 2.83 -23.88 24.31
CA SER A 892 1.62 -23.30 24.90
C SER A 892 0.94 -24.18 25.95
N GLU A 893 1.24 -25.48 25.98
CA GLU A 893 0.54 -26.45 26.82
C GLU A 893 0.99 -26.39 28.28
N SER A 894 0.03 -26.50 29.20
CA SER A 894 0.22 -26.26 30.64
C SER A 894 1.30 -27.13 31.29
N GLY A 895 1.60 -28.30 30.72
CA GLY A 895 2.64 -29.20 31.23
C GLY A 895 4.07 -28.68 31.08
N ILE A 896 4.34 -27.77 30.14
CA ILE A 896 5.68 -27.18 29.93
C ILE A 896 5.68 -25.64 29.85
N ARG A 897 4.53 -24.99 29.62
CA ARG A 897 4.44 -23.56 29.33
C ARG A 897 5.22 -22.67 30.29
N ALA A 898 4.95 -22.77 31.59
CA ALA A 898 5.55 -21.89 32.59
C ALA A 898 7.08 -22.01 32.64
N ASP A 899 7.61 -23.23 32.53
CA ASP A 899 9.06 -23.45 32.55
C ASP A 899 9.71 -23.07 31.20
N TYR A 900 9.01 -23.26 30.09
CA TYR A 900 9.45 -22.82 28.76
C TYR A 900 9.56 -21.29 28.72
N GLU A 901 8.53 -20.58 29.15
CA GLU A 901 8.49 -19.12 29.25
C GLU A 901 9.61 -18.59 30.17
N LYS A 902 9.81 -19.22 31.34
CA LYS A 902 10.94 -18.92 32.23
C LYS A 902 12.29 -19.07 31.53
N THR A 903 12.45 -20.12 30.73
CA THR A 903 13.69 -20.35 29.96
C THR A 903 13.91 -19.28 28.90
N LEU A 904 12.85 -18.79 28.25
CA LEU A 904 12.96 -17.68 27.31
C LEU A 904 13.42 -16.40 28.00
N HIS A 905 12.88 -16.09 29.19
CA HIS A 905 13.34 -14.97 30.01
C HIS A 905 14.81 -15.10 30.39
N GLU A 906 15.23 -16.25 30.94
CA GLU A 906 16.62 -16.48 31.35
C GLU A 906 17.61 -16.32 30.19
N LEU A 907 17.26 -16.82 29.00
CA LEU A 907 18.10 -16.69 27.81
C LEU A 907 18.12 -15.25 27.27
N ALA A 908 16.98 -14.56 27.29
CA ALA A 908 16.89 -13.18 26.85
C ALA A 908 17.71 -12.24 27.74
N GLU A 909 17.61 -12.40 29.06
CA GLU A 909 18.41 -11.66 30.05
C GLU A 909 19.91 -11.92 29.86
N ALA A 910 20.31 -13.18 29.64
CA ALA A 910 21.71 -13.51 29.39
C ALA A 910 22.27 -12.84 28.13
N GLU A 911 21.48 -12.77 27.05
CA GLU A 911 21.89 -12.10 25.82
C GLU A 911 21.99 -10.58 25.97
N VAL A 912 21.16 -9.96 26.82
CA VAL A 912 21.31 -8.54 27.17
C VAL A 912 22.66 -8.28 27.83
N VAL A 913 23.05 -9.10 28.82
CA VAL A 913 24.34 -8.95 29.53
C VAL A 913 25.53 -8.99 28.57
N ASN A 914 25.47 -9.83 27.53
CA ASN A 914 26.53 -9.94 26.52
C ASN A 914 26.70 -8.68 25.65
N GLU A 915 25.69 -7.80 25.59
CA GLU A 915 25.70 -6.60 24.76
C GLU A 915 26.03 -5.31 25.55
N VAL A 916 25.91 -5.31 26.88
CA VAL A 916 26.13 -4.13 27.74
C VAL A 916 27.50 -3.48 27.54
N ALA A 917 28.55 -4.28 27.34
CA ALA A 917 29.91 -3.76 27.13
C ALA A 917 30.05 -2.87 25.89
N LYS A 918 29.18 -3.06 24.88
CA LYS A 918 29.15 -2.26 23.64
C LYS A 918 28.15 -1.11 23.69
N GLY A 919 27.37 -0.99 24.76
CA GLY A 919 26.22 -0.09 24.85
C GLY A 919 24.92 -0.82 24.53
N TYR A 920 24.00 -0.85 25.49
CA TYR A 920 22.68 -1.44 25.35
C TYR A 920 21.62 -0.66 26.13
N ALA A 921 20.35 -0.89 25.84
CA ALA A 921 19.25 -0.24 26.51
C ALA A 921 18.53 -1.17 27.48
N LYS A 922 18.14 -0.62 28.62
CA LYS A 922 17.13 -1.20 29.50
C LYS A 922 15.91 -0.27 29.47
N VAL A 923 14.76 -0.86 29.22
CA VAL A 923 13.48 -0.16 29.11
C VAL A 923 12.51 -0.75 30.12
N ASP A 924 11.77 0.10 30.82
CA ASP A 924 10.80 -0.34 31.82
C ASP A 924 9.35 -0.16 31.34
N GLN A 925 9.00 0.97 30.69
CA GLN A 925 7.64 1.22 30.18
C GLN A 925 7.61 2.04 28.88
N LYS A 926 6.79 1.58 27.92
CA LYS A 926 6.38 2.31 26.69
C LYS A 926 7.53 2.90 25.85
N VAL A 927 8.69 2.26 25.88
CA VAL A 927 9.81 2.53 24.96
C VAL A 927 10.17 1.26 24.20
N SER A 928 10.20 1.38 22.87
CA SER A 928 10.75 0.37 21.97
C SER A 928 12.15 0.81 21.52
N PHE A 929 13.06 -0.14 21.31
CA PHE A 929 14.38 0.15 20.76
C PHE A 929 14.90 -0.94 19.83
N THR A 930 15.76 -0.53 18.90
CA THR A 930 16.54 -1.45 18.05
C THR A 930 18.01 -1.04 18.08
N VAL A 931 18.90 -2.01 17.83
CA VAL A 931 20.34 -1.80 17.79
C VAL A 931 20.86 -2.12 16.40
N TRP A 932 21.68 -1.24 15.84
CA TRP A 932 22.29 -1.37 14.53
C TRP A 932 23.80 -1.25 14.62
N ASP A 933 24.51 -2.28 14.17
CA ASP A 933 25.97 -2.34 14.27
C ASP A 933 26.65 -2.19 12.91
N THR A 934 27.66 -1.33 12.90
CA THR A 934 28.75 -1.33 11.91
C THR A 934 30.06 -1.78 12.60
N PRO A 935 31.14 -2.06 11.86
CA PRO A 935 32.44 -2.33 12.48
C PRO A 935 32.99 -1.18 13.35
N LEU A 936 32.56 0.06 13.10
CA LEU A 936 33.14 1.28 13.71
C LEU A 936 32.22 1.92 14.76
N LYS A 937 30.91 1.76 14.61
CA LYS A 937 29.88 2.49 15.36
C LYS A 937 28.65 1.62 15.60
N ARG A 938 28.08 1.70 16.80
CA ARG A 938 26.74 1.20 17.14
C ARG A 938 25.75 2.36 17.10
N THR A 939 24.54 2.12 16.60
CA THR A 939 23.43 3.07 16.63
C THR A 939 22.26 2.41 17.36
N ILE A 940 21.68 3.11 18.34
CA ILE A 940 20.46 2.69 19.04
C ILE A 940 19.36 3.67 18.68
N TYR A 941 18.25 3.15 18.15
CA TYR A 941 17.04 3.93 17.93
C TYR A 941 16.09 3.70 19.10
N PHE A 942 15.63 4.76 19.75
CA PHE A 942 14.56 4.69 20.76
C PHE A 942 13.29 5.34 20.22
N LEU A 943 12.16 4.68 20.48
CA LEU A 943 10.85 5.14 20.09
C LEU A 943 9.93 5.17 21.31
N ASN A 944 9.36 6.34 21.58
CA ASN A 944 8.29 6.48 22.56
C ASN A 944 6.99 5.95 21.93
N ILE A 945 6.53 4.79 22.38
CA ILE A 945 5.36 4.12 21.83
C ILE A 945 4.06 4.47 22.56
N ASP A 946 4.10 5.43 23.49
CA ASP A 946 2.93 5.87 24.23
C ASP A 946 2.07 6.82 23.39
N TRP A 947 1.16 6.24 22.63
CA TRP A 947 0.20 6.99 21.83
C TRP A 947 -1.07 7.39 22.58
N ALA A 948 -1.29 6.85 23.79
CA ALA A 948 -2.60 6.87 24.44
C ALA A 948 -2.66 7.67 25.75
N SER A 949 -1.59 7.70 26.56
CA SER A 949 -1.66 8.27 27.91
C SER A 949 -1.60 9.80 27.95
N GLY A 950 -1.12 10.42 26.86
CA GLY A 950 -0.82 11.84 26.79
C GLY A 950 0.50 12.24 27.48
N GLN A 951 1.25 11.29 28.04
CA GLN A 951 2.58 11.53 28.61
C GLN A 951 3.58 11.89 27.50
N LYS A 952 4.20 13.07 27.62
CA LYS A 952 5.04 13.64 26.56
C LYS A 952 6.48 13.12 26.54
N MET A 953 6.88 12.27 27.47
CA MET A 953 8.25 11.81 27.58
C MET A 953 8.31 10.55 28.43
N HIS A 954 9.03 9.55 27.93
CA HIS A 954 9.43 8.38 28.71
C HIS A 954 10.95 8.38 28.87
N GLN A 955 11.45 7.54 29.77
CA GLN A 955 12.89 7.39 29.98
C GLN A 955 13.34 5.98 29.62
N ALA A 956 14.50 5.89 28.98
CA ALA A 956 15.24 4.66 28.83
C ALA A 956 16.56 4.76 29.58
N GLU A 957 17.08 3.63 30.03
CA GLU A 957 18.39 3.54 30.67
C GLU A 957 19.40 2.99 29.66
N LEU A 958 20.40 3.81 29.31
CA LEU A 958 21.55 3.40 28.53
C LEU A 958 22.60 2.78 29.46
N MET A 959 22.88 1.50 29.26
CA MET A 959 23.98 0.78 29.92
C MET A 959 25.18 0.76 28.99
N LEU A 960 26.28 1.42 29.36
CA LEU A 960 27.49 1.49 28.56
C LEU A 960 28.71 1.14 29.41
N GLY A 961 29.22 -0.08 29.24
CA GLY A 961 30.26 -0.62 30.11
C GLY A 961 29.73 -0.81 31.54
N ASN A 962 30.31 -0.14 32.52
CA ASN A 962 29.85 -0.14 33.92
C ASN A 962 29.05 1.12 34.31
N LYS A 963 28.73 1.98 33.34
CA LYS A 963 27.99 3.23 33.55
C LYS A 963 26.56 3.11 33.06
N HIS A 964 25.68 3.87 33.70
CA HIS A 964 24.25 3.90 33.46
C HIS A 964 23.82 5.35 33.27
N PHE A 965 23.10 5.63 32.18
CA PHE A 965 22.67 6.98 31.83
C PHE A 965 21.19 7.02 31.50
N SER A 966 20.50 8.10 31.88
CA SER A 966 19.11 8.32 31.51
C SER A 966 19.00 9.02 30.14
N VAL A 967 18.22 8.42 29.25
CA VAL A 967 17.88 8.94 27.92
C VAL A 967 16.40 9.29 27.91
N ASN A 968 16.10 10.55 27.57
CA ASN A 968 14.72 11.00 27.42
C ASN A 968 14.22 10.62 26.01
N VAL A 969 13.03 10.04 25.93
CA VAL A 969 12.44 9.59 24.67
C VAL A 969 11.15 10.36 24.39
N ARG A 970 11.19 11.22 23.36
CA ARG A 970 10.10 12.14 23.00
C ARG A 970 9.14 11.56 21.95
N PRO A 971 7.85 11.94 21.96
CA PRO A 971 6.91 11.63 20.89
C PRO A 971 7.26 12.41 19.62
N TYR A 972 6.86 11.88 18.46
CA TYR A 972 7.18 12.46 17.14
C TYR A 972 8.68 12.64 16.88
N GLN A 973 9.54 11.88 17.57
CA GLN A 973 10.97 11.88 17.35
C GLN A 973 11.55 10.47 17.46
N LEU A 974 12.44 10.12 16.54
CA LEU A 974 13.18 8.87 16.56
C LEU A 974 14.55 9.18 17.18
N GLU A 975 14.62 9.03 18.50
CA GLU A 975 15.85 9.36 19.22
C GLU A 975 16.97 8.42 18.76
N THR A 976 18.04 8.99 18.25
CA THR A 976 19.12 8.24 17.60
C THR A 976 20.41 8.45 18.37
N LEU A 977 20.84 7.42 19.08
CA LEU A 977 22.05 7.43 19.87
C LEU A 977 23.17 6.72 19.13
N HIS A 978 24.30 7.38 18.94
CA HIS A 978 25.48 6.81 18.31
C HIS A 978 26.57 6.52 19.34
N ILE A 979 27.13 5.32 19.31
CA ILE A 979 28.13 4.83 20.27
C ILE A 979 29.39 4.38 19.53
N ALA A 980 30.53 4.96 19.87
CA ALA A 980 31.84 4.47 19.47
C ALA A 980 32.91 4.87 20.49
N CYS A 981 33.97 4.07 20.61
CA CYS A 981 35.15 4.41 21.41
C CYS A 981 34.87 4.85 22.86
N GLY A 982 33.84 4.29 23.51
CA GLY A 982 33.45 4.63 24.89
C GLY A 982 32.65 5.93 25.05
N LEU A 983 32.20 6.52 23.94
CA LEU A 983 31.37 7.72 23.93
C LEU A 983 30.02 7.40 23.29
N ALA A 984 28.93 7.87 23.89
CA ALA A 984 27.62 7.88 23.26
C ALA A 984 27.16 9.32 23.01
N VAL A 985 26.58 9.59 21.85
CA VAL A 985 26.19 10.94 21.40
C VAL A 985 24.75 10.89 20.92
N LEU A 986 23.90 11.76 21.49
CA LEU A 986 22.50 11.92 21.16
C LEU A 986 22.25 13.37 20.69
N PRO A 987 21.97 13.59 19.40
CA PRO A 987 21.43 14.86 18.91
C PRO A 987 20.01 15.09 19.42
N LEU A 988 19.62 16.35 19.64
CA LEU A 988 18.27 16.69 20.08
C LEU A 988 17.32 17.08 18.93
N SER A 989 17.85 17.43 17.74
CA SER A 989 17.07 17.70 16.53
C SER A 989 16.77 16.43 15.74
N ASN A 990 15.61 16.39 15.07
CA ASN A 990 15.20 15.28 14.19
C ASN A 990 15.93 15.28 12.83
N THR A 991 16.84 16.24 12.60
CA THR A 991 17.55 16.45 11.33
C THR A 991 19.08 16.53 11.50
N THR A 992 19.59 16.12 12.67
CA THR A 992 21.02 16.06 12.96
C THR A 992 21.49 14.61 12.99
N ASP A 993 22.46 14.28 12.15
CA ASP A 993 23.10 12.96 12.10
C ASP A 993 24.57 13.05 12.60
N ILE A 994 25.06 11.98 13.23
CA ILE A 994 26.47 11.86 13.63
C ILE A 994 27.19 10.98 12.62
N LEU A 995 28.06 11.60 11.83
CA LEU A 995 28.79 10.92 10.76
C LEU A 995 29.86 9.99 11.32
N SER A 996 30.68 10.47 12.27
CA SER A 996 31.72 9.67 12.91
C SER A 996 32.00 10.12 14.34
N ILE A 997 32.54 9.19 15.13
CA ILE A 997 33.09 9.41 16.48
C ILE A 997 34.43 8.69 16.50
N GLU A 998 35.51 9.43 16.63
CA GLU A 998 36.88 8.91 16.55
C GLU A 998 37.68 9.30 17.79
N LYS A 999 38.67 8.49 18.15
CA LYS A 999 39.62 8.85 19.22
C LYS A 999 40.62 9.87 18.71
N ASP A 1000 40.87 10.90 19.52
CA ASP A 1000 41.91 11.90 19.29
C ASP A 1000 42.72 12.11 20.57
N GLY A 1001 43.86 11.44 20.69
CA GLY A 1001 44.63 11.37 21.93
C GLY A 1001 43.82 10.77 23.09
N GLU A 1002 43.73 11.50 24.21
CA GLU A 1002 42.89 11.12 25.36
C GLU A 1002 41.39 11.41 25.12
N GLY A 1003 41.07 12.34 24.21
CA GLY A 1003 39.71 12.80 23.91
C GLY A 1003 39.06 12.10 22.72
N TRP A 1004 38.08 12.79 22.12
CA TRP A 1004 37.33 12.35 20.94
C TRP A 1004 37.12 13.49 19.95
N MET A 1005 37.02 13.13 18.67
CA MET A 1005 36.46 14.01 17.65
C MET A 1005 35.13 13.43 17.15
N ILE A 1006 34.11 14.28 17.11
CA ILE A 1006 32.78 13.97 16.60
C ILE A 1006 32.56 14.78 15.33
N MET A 1007 32.24 14.10 14.23
CA MET A 1007 31.74 14.76 13.02
C MET A 1007 30.22 14.74 13.05
N VAL A 1008 29.62 15.92 13.15
CA VAL A 1008 28.18 16.13 13.19
C VAL A 1008 27.73 16.85 11.92
N GLN A 1009 26.59 16.44 11.40
CA GLN A 1009 25.90 17.10 10.31
C GLN A 1009 24.52 17.53 10.77
N THR A 1010 24.18 18.79 10.60
CA THR A 1010 22.86 19.31 11.01
C THR A 1010 22.33 20.32 10.00
N THR A 1011 21.01 20.44 9.89
CA THR A 1011 20.34 21.39 9.00
C THR A 1011 20.04 22.73 9.69
N GLY A 1012 20.28 22.84 11.00
CA GLY A 1012 20.01 24.03 11.80
C GLY A 1012 20.79 24.04 13.11
N MET A 1013 20.35 24.86 14.07
CA MET A 1013 20.93 24.82 15.42
C MET A 1013 20.47 23.56 16.15
N ASP A 1014 21.37 22.97 16.95
CA ASP A 1014 21.05 21.79 17.77
C ASP A 1014 21.86 21.77 19.07
N THR A 1015 21.54 20.83 19.95
CA THR A 1015 22.33 20.48 21.13
C THR A 1015 22.63 18.99 21.10
N LEU A 1016 23.89 18.62 21.30
CA LEU A 1016 24.33 17.24 21.44
C LEU A 1016 24.45 16.90 22.93
N ARG A 1017 23.76 15.85 23.38
CA ARG A 1017 24.00 15.23 24.68
C ARG A 1017 25.05 14.13 24.52
N VAL A 1018 26.14 14.25 25.27
CA VAL A 1018 27.29 13.35 25.19
C VAL A 1018 27.45 12.61 26.50
N PHE A 1019 27.43 11.27 26.45
CA PHE A 1019 27.56 10.37 27.58
C PHE A 1019 28.94 9.72 27.55
N ASN A 1020 29.79 10.02 28.54
CA ASN A 1020 31.16 9.54 28.62
C ASN A 1020 31.24 8.28 29.50
N SER A 1021 31.52 7.12 28.91
CA SER A 1021 31.59 5.86 29.68
C SER A 1021 32.81 5.76 30.59
N ILE A 1022 33.82 6.62 30.42
CA ILE A 1022 35.05 6.65 31.21
C ILE A 1022 34.81 7.47 32.49
N SER A 1023 34.42 8.75 32.35
CA SER A 1023 34.15 9.62 33.50
C SER A 1023 32.81 9.29 34.18
N GLY A 1024 31.79 8.94 33.40
CA GLY A 1024 30.40 8.82 33.86
C GLY A 1024 29.63 10.13 33.80
N GLU A 1025 30.19 11.18 33.20
CA GLU A 1025 29.53 12.47 33.03
C GLU A 1025 28.62 12.52 31.79
N VAL A 1026 27.64 13.41 31.84
CA VAL A 1026 26.78 13.77 30.71
C VAL A 1026 26.96 15.26 30.45
N LEU A 1027 27.44 15.60 29.26
CA LEU A 1027 27.73 16.97 28.84
C LEU A 1027 26.82 17.38 27.68
N GLU A 1028 26.53 18.66 27.58
CA GLU A 1028 25.74 19.24 26.49
C GLU A 1028 26.58 20.22 25.69
N TYR A 1029 26.55 20.06 24.36
CA TYR A 1029 27.29 20.90 23.43
C TYR A 1029 26.35 21.52 22.43
N ALA A 1030 26.33 22.85 22.35
CA ALA A 1030 25.53 23.57 21.37
C ALA A 1030 26.21 23.56 19.99
N ILE A 1031 25.46 23.21 18.96
CA ILE A 1031 25.82 23.35 17.56
C ILE A 1031 25.10 24.60 17.04
N THR A 1032 25.89 25.63 16.74
CA THR A 1032 25.37 26.98 16.44
C THR A 1032 25.23 27.27 14.96
N ASN A 1033 25.83 26.45 14.10
CA ASN A 1033 25.77 26.58 12.65
C ASN A 1033 25.30 25.28 12.01
N SER A 1034 24.55 25.40 10.92
CA SER A 1034 24.16 24.30 10.04
C SER A 1034 25.34 23.81 9.19
N GLY A 1035 25.19 22.64 8.58
CA GLY A 1035 26.22 21.97 7.79
C GLY A 1035 27.00 20.94 8.60
N VAL A 1036 28.25 20.68 8.17
CA VAL A 1036 29.14 19.70 8.79
C VAL A 1036 30.12 20.41 9.72
N SER A 1037 30.16 19.99 10.98
CA SER A 1037 31.07 20.53 11.99
C SER A 1037 31.85 19.40 12.67
N THR A 1038 33.05 19.72 13.14
CA THR A 1038 33.84 18.82 13.99
C THR A 1038 33.87 19.36 15.40
N LEU A 1039 33.39 18.57 16.35
CA LEU A 1039 33.45 18.87 17.78
C LEU A 1039 34.56 18.04 18.41
N LYS A 1040 35.49 18.72 19.09
CA LYS A 1040 36.52 18.07 19.91
C LYS A 1040 36.06 18.03 21.37
N ILE A 1041 36.18 16.86 21.99
CA ILE A 1041 35.84 16.63 23.39
C ILE A 1041 37.08 16.11 24.10
N ASP A 1042 37.62 16.88 25.04
CA ASP A 1042 38.78 16.48 25.82
C ASP A 1042 38.37 15.72 27.08
N ASN A 1043 39.18 14.74 27.49
CA ASN A 1043 38.95 13.98 28.72
C ASN A 1043 39.23 14.81 30.00
N ASN A 1044 39.85 15.99 29.84
CA ASN A 1044 40.31 16.88 30.92
C ASN A 1044 39.38 18.08 31.20
N ASP A 1045 38.19 18.19 30.57
CA ASP A 1045 37.20 19.22 30.95
C ASP A 1045 36.58 18.98 32.35
N VAL A 1046 37.09 17.98 33.08
CA VAL A 1046 36.88 17.76 34.51
C VAL A 1046 37.92 18.52 35.34
N THR A 1047 37.78 19.85 35.43
CA THR A 1047 38.24 20.61 36.60
C THR A 1047 37.28 21.75 36.89
N THR A 1048 36.26 21.50 37.71
CA THR A 1048 35.77 22.53 38.64
C THR A 1048 36.46 22.31 39.97
N ASP A 1049 37.66 22.89 40.12
CA ASP A 1049 38.21 23.14 41.44
C ASP A 1049 37.32 24.18 42.14
N ASN A 1050 36.51 23.69 43.07
CA ASN A 1050 36.17 24.48 44.25
C ASN A 1050 37.48 24.76 44.99
N LEU A 1051 37.92 26.02 45.02
CA LEU A 1051 38.65 26.64 46.14
C LEU A 1051 38.83 28.15 45.90
N ASN A 1052 37.95 28.93 46.58
CA ASN A 1052 37.93 30.38 46.83
C ASN A 1052 37.72 31.37 45.67
#